data_AF-A0A1W1H3S4-F1
#
_entry.id   AF-A0A1W1H3S4-F1
#
_cell.length_a   1.000
_cell.length_b   1.000
_cell.length_c   1.000
_cell.angle_alpha   90.00
_cell.angle_beta   90.00
_cell.angle_gamma   90.00
#
_symmetry.space_group_name_H-M   'P 1'
#
loop_
_entity.id
_entity.type
_entity.pdbx_description
1 polymer ?
#
loop_
_entity_poly.entity_id
_entity_poly.type
_entity_poly.pdbx_seq_one_letter_code
_entity_poly.pdbx_strand_id
1 'polypeptide(L)'
;MSAVFSLSSADTARLAAADLPPRVRELLGALIGLCHQALTAPLILTVEALEQTLLHDADHARNPQQQAELLAQRGQLHAFAGHFSDRMLDALADALARLREPITPVVAAATPPPLPGMLGLSLVAEHEVDRDLLLTEMVRRETLRSANALNLLGQRLGVVAGAPAFEADTLPLAPQALCAMVRKLAEQDALSAEVQMALYRSFERQVLERLGNVLDRANALLAQHGILPGLVYTPYLARSSSTRRIITQSVGSGRSGRPSPRVPTPMTGWGGSAPPGSWSTLMQDAFADADAPGASAGMTVPASSVLHEMLQQARQTPQPAADPAALPSAAVDAVLARLQGQASAASAMTDLQAAVVAQLRSEHGAQASLGSHDRDNLDLLRLLLQQVQQQQRPDPVPAALLARLQVPLARAAMADPGFFVRDEHPARELLNHVAEAGASWLGDDDVDPQLLQRLAQSVQGLLGQDARTPEAFAAANDEIQQHQRAAAHRAELAERRHVEAARGKERLELARRQANAQIDQCCDTQEPPRFVQTLLRQAWADALTLTRLRHGDDSPQWQERLQQTERIAAITAEAASESSATDAALAAEVESALLQVGYHAEEAAAVARRLSTPGGEDESTSRTELSARLKARARLGEHTGAQAPASDAAPRSEAEEASYQQLCALPFGSWFDIDDGEGALRRQRLSWYSLLTGHVLLVNARGQKIGETTLDALARQMAAGRAQLVTEDRGRLVDRAWQASLSALRTLAGRRPQEPNA
;
A
#
# COMPACT_ATOMS: atom_id res chain seq x y z
N MET A 1 -35.94 -25.32 7.30
CA MET A 1 -36.44 -25.16 8.68
C MET A 1 -36.19 -23.73 9.08
N SER A 2 -37.25 -22.92 9.15
CA SER A 2 -37.17 -21.51 9.51
C SER A 2 -36.65 -21.41 10.95
N ALA A 3 -35.48 -20.78 11.16
CA ALA A 3 -35.05 -20.42 12.51
C ALA A 3 -36.08 -19.43 13.05
N VAL A 4 -36.97 -19.89 13.93
CA VAL A 4 -37.98 -19.04 14.56
C VAL A 4 -37.25 -18.20 15.60
N PHE A 5 -36.81 -17.01 15.20
CA PHE A 5 -36.33 -16.01 16.15
C PHE A 5 -37.55 -15.44 16.87
N SER A 6 -37.57 -15.54 18.20
CA SER A 6 -38.62 -14.93 19.02
C SER A 6 -38.43 -13.43 19.06
N LEU A 7 -39.28 -12.69 18.35
CA LEU A 7 -39.34 -11.23 18.42
C LEU A 7 -39.99 -10.77 19.73
N SER A 8 -39.52 -9.65 20.27
CA SER A 8 -40.19 -9.03 21.41
C SER A 8 -41.54 -8.41 20.98
N SER A 9 -42.45 -8.22 21.95
CA SER A 9 -43.70 -7.50 21.68
C SER A 9 -43.46 -6.05 21.23
N ALA A 10 -42.33 -5.45 21.63
CA ALA A 10 -41.95 -4.11 21.21
C ALA A 10 -41.50 -4.09 19.73
N ASP A 11 -40.69 -5.07 19.32
CA ASP A 11 -40.20 -5.17 17.93
C ASP A 11 -41.34 -5.42 16.94
N THR A 12 -42.30 -6.27 17.32
CA THR A 12 -43.48 -6.53 16.49
C THR A 12 -44.35 -5.29 16.33
N ALA A 13 -44.55 -4.50 17.40
CA ALA A 13 -45.26 -3.22 17.33
C ALA A 13 -44.49 -2.19 16.49
N ARG A 14 -43.16 -2.07 16.66
CA ARG A 14 -42.27 -1.18 15.89
C ARG A 14 -42.34 -1.46 14.39
N LEU A 15 -42.24 -2.72 14.00
CA LEU A 15 -42.32 -3.16 12.61
C LEU A 15 -43.73 -3.08 12.02
N ALA A 16 -44.77 -3.13 12.86
CA ALA A 16 -46.15 -2.90 12.45
C ALA A 16 -46.46 -1.42 12.23
N ALA A 17 -45.84 -0.54 13.01
CA ALA A 17 -45.96 0.92 12.89
C ALA A 17 -45.21 1.48 11.66
N ALA A 18 -44.17 0.80 11.20
CA ALA A 18 -43.49 1.15 9.96
C ALA A 18 -44.29 0.68 8.74
N ASP A 19 -44.47 1.55 7.74
CA ASP A 19 -45.18 1.28 6.46
C ASP A 19 -44.38 0.32 5.55
N LEU A 20 -44.17 -0.90 6.02
CA LEU A 20 -43.35 -1.93 5.39
C LEU A 20 -44.21 -3.03 4.72
N PRO A 21 -43.83 -3.51 3.52
CA PRO A 21 -44.44 -4.71 2.93
C PRO A 21 -44.32 -5.92 3.85
N PRO A 22 -45.28 -6.87 3.80
CA PRO A 22 -45.33 -8.00 4.73
C PRO A 22 -44.05 -8.85 4.69
N ARG A 23 -43.52 -9.12 3.50
CA ARG A 23 -42.26 -9.87 3.32
C ARG A 23 -41.05 -9.12 3.92
N VAL A 24 -40.99 -7.80 3.76
CA VAL A 24 -39.90 -6.97 4.33
C VAL A 24 -39.99 -6.96 5.85
N ARG A 25 -41.22 -6.89 6.39
CA ARG A 25 -41.47 -6.96 7.83
C ARG A 25 -40.94 -8.27 8.44
N GLU A 26 -41.22 -9.40 7.79
CA GLU A 26 -40.72 -10.72 8.23
C GLU A 26 -39.18 -10.80 8.18
N LEU A 27 -38.57 -10.30 7.11
CA LEU A 27 -37.11 -10.29 6.94
C LEU A 27 -36.40 -9.43 7.97
N LEU A 28 -36.90 -8.20 8.21
CA LEU A 28 -36.35 -7.31 9.22
C LEU A 28 -36.58 -7.86 10.63
N GLY A 29 -37.73 -8.50 10.88
CA GLY A 29 -37.97 -9.22 12.12
C GLY A 29 -36.96 -10.35 12.35
N ALA A 30 -36.67 -11.15 11.32
CA ALA A 30 -35.65 -12.20 11.42
C ALA A 30 -34.25 -11.63 11.67
N LEU A 31 -33.88 -10.50 11.04
CA LEU A 31 -32.62 -9.82 11.27
C LEU A 31 -32.52 -9.25 12.70
N ILE A 32 -33.57 -8.60 13.20
CA ILE A 32 -33.62 -8.09 14.58
C ILE A 32 -33.45 -9.26 15.56
N GLY A 33 -34.20 -10.35 15.37
CA GLY A 33 -34.07 -11.53 16.21
C GLY A 33 -32.68 -12.16 16.20
N LEU A 34 -32.00 -12.17 15.05
CA LEU A 34 -30.60 -12.58 14.94
C LEU A 34 -29.67 -11.65 15.73
N CYS A 35 -29.88 -10.33 15.63
CA CYS A 35 -29.07 -9.35 16.35
C CYS A 35 -29.22 -9.48 17.86
N HIS A 36 -30.45 -9.65 18.36
CA HIS A 36 -30.70 -9.95 19.78
C HIS A 36 -29.95 -11.22 20.19
N GLN A 37 -30.12 -12.33 19.47
CA GLN A 37 -29.45 -13.59 19.81
C GLN A 37 -27.91 -13.47 19.80
N ALA A 38 -27.34 -12.73 18.85
CA ALA A 38 -25.90 -12.64 18.65
C ALA A 38 -25.21 -11.59 19.53
N LEU A 39 -25.89 -10.49 19.86
CA LEU A 39 -25.29 -9.33 20.50
C LEU A 39 -25.65 -9.16 21.98
N THR A 40 -26.73 -9.75 22.51
CA THR A 40 -27.09 -9.61 23.93
C THR A 40 -25.96 -10.00 24.87
N ALA A 41 -25.40 -11.21 24.72
CA ALA A 41 -24.33 -11.68 25.61
C ALA A 41 -23.04 -10.84 25.47
N PRO A 42 -22.53 -10.55 24.26
CA PRO A 42 -21.42 -9.62 24.10
C PRO A 42 -21.65 -8.24 24.73
N LEU A 43 -22.84 -7.66 24.57
CA LEU A 43 -23.16 -6.34 25.14
C LEU A 43 -23.16 -6.36 26.66
N ILE A 44 -23.71 -7.39 27.30
CA ILE A 44 -23.62 -7.56 28.77
C ILE A 44 -22.15 -7.65 29.20
N LEU A 45 -21.34 -8.46 28.50
CA LEU A 45 -19.91 -8.62 28.80
C LEU A 45 -19.11 -7.32 28.62
N THR A 46 -19.52 -6.40 27.74
CA THR A 46 -18.82 -5.10 27.61
C THR A 46 -18.86 -4.31 28.90
N VAL A 47 -20.02 -4.30 29.56
CA VAL A 47 -20.22 -3.52 30.78
C VAL A 47 -19.62 -4.24 31.97
N GLU A 48 -19.75 -5.56 32.05
CA GLU A 48 -19.08 -6.35 33.09
C GLU A 48 -17.55 -6.19 33.04
N ALA A 49 -16.94 -6.24 31.85
CA ALA A 49 -15.51 -6.02 31.70
C ALA A 49 -15.09 -4.59 32.04
N LEU A 50 -15.94 -3.60 31.78
CA LEU A 50 -15.72 -2.22 32.19
C LEU A 50 -15.76 -2.07 33.71
N GLU A 51 -16.76 -2.64 34.38
CA GLU A 51 -16.85 -2.65 35.85
C GLU A 51 -15.63 -3.32 36.49
N GLN A 52 -15.16 -4.43 35.92
CA GLN A 52 -13.95 -5.13 36.38
C GLN A 52 -12.69 -4.26 36.21
N THR A 53 -12.59 -3.54 35.09
CA THR A 53 -11.45 -2.64 34.84
C THR A 53 -11.43 -1.49 35.84
N LEU A 54 -12.58 -0.84 36.08
CA LEU A 54 -12.68 0.23 37.07
C LEU A 54 -12.42 -0.25 38.50
N LEU A 55 -12.85 -1.47 38.85
CA LEU A 55 -12.53 -2.07 40.15
C LEU A 55 -11.03 -2.32 40.30
N HIS A 56 -10.40 -2.88 39.27
CA HIS A 56 -8.96 -3.10 39.27
C HIS A 56 -8.17 -1.79 39.41
N ASP A 57 -8.59 -0.75 38.69
CA ASP A 57 -7.98 0.59 38.78
C ASP A 57 -8.20 1.21 40.17
N ALA A 58 -9.36 0.98 40.79
CA ALA A 58 -9.66 1.43 42.15
C ALA A 58 -8.80 0.71 43.21
N ASP A 59 -8.57 -0.59 43.06
CA ASP A 59 -7.71 -1.38 43.96
C ASP A 59 -6.23 -0.96 43.86
N HIS A 60 -5.80 -0.51 42.68
CA HIS A 60 -4.43 -0.04 42.42
C HIS A 60 -4.25 1.49 42.50
N ALA A 61 -5.28 2.24 42.91
CA ALA A 61 -5.23 3.69 43.00
C ALA A 61 -4.18 4.13 44.04
N ARG A 62 -3.32 5.09 43.65
CA ARG A 62 -2.21 5.57 44.48
C ARG A 62 -2.65 6.51 45.61
N ASN A 63 -3.88 7.03 45.54
CA ASN A 63 -4.40 8.04 46.45
C ASN A 63 -5.84 7.70 46.87
N PRO A 64 -6.20 7.75 48.18
CA PRO A 64 -7.56 7.45 48.65
C PRO A 64 -8.66 8.31 48.01
N GLN A 65 -8.35 9.54 47.58
CA GLN A 65 -9.30 10.40 46.86
C GLN A 65 -9.64 9.84 45.47
N GLN A 66 -8.62 9.39 44.73
CA GLN A 66 -8.79 8.78 43.41
C GLN A 66 -9.53 7.43 43.51
N GLN A 67 -9.25 6.65 44.56
CA GLN A 67 -9.99 5.42 44.84
C GLN A 67 -11.48 5.69 45.10
N ALA A 68 -11.80 6.71 45.91
CA ALA A 68 -13.19 7.08 46.18
C ALA A 68 -13.92 7.57 44.93
N GLU A 69 -13.23 8.30 44.04
CA GLU A 69 -13.78 8.77 42.76
C GLU A 69 -14.08 7.61 41.80
N LEU A 70 -13.16 6.66 41.62
CA LEU A 70 -13.37 5.47 40.79
C LEU A 70 -14.52 4.59 41.32
N LEU A 71 -14.66 4.47 42.64
CA LEU A 71 -15.79 3.75 43.26
C LEU A 71 -17.12 4.50 43.06
N ALA A 72 -17.12 5.83 43.08
CA ALA A 72 -18.31 6.64 42.78
C ALA A 72 -18.73 6.52 41.32
N GLN A 73 -17.77 6.55 40.38
CA GLN A 73 -18.01 6.32 38.96
C GLN A 73 -18.57 4.92 38.69
N ARG A 74 -18.08 3.89 39.40
CA ARG A 74 -18.63 2.53 39.33
C ARG A 74 -20.10 2.46 39.79
N GLY A 75 -20.48 3.23 40.81
CA GLY A 75 -21.88 3.32 41.25
C GLY A 75 -22.82 3.88 40.17
N GLN A 76 -22.37 4.88 39.42
CA GLN A 76 -23.11 5.42 38.27
C GLN A 76 -23.21 4.42 37.11
N LEU A 77 -22.12 3.69 36.85
CA LEU A 77 -22.05 2.66 35.82
C LEU A 77 -23.04 1.52 36.08
N HIS A 78 -23.25 1.12 37.34
CA HIS A 78 -24.18 0.03 37.65
C HIS A 78 -25.63 0.30 37.16
N ALA A 79 -26.08 1.56 37.23
CA ALA A 79 -27.39 1.95 36.71
C ALA A 79 -27.44 1.88 35.16
N PHE A 80 -26.36 2.32 34.51
CA PHE A 80 -26.16 2.21 33.06
C PHE A 80 -26.15 0.75 32.59
N ALA A 81 -25.47 -0.13 33.33
CA ALA A 81 -25.32 -1.55 33.01
C ALA A 81 -26.64 -2.29 32.85
N GLY A 82 -27.61 -2.03 33.74
CA GLY A 82 -28.90 -2.72 33.73
C GLY A 82 -29.73 -2.50 32.48
N HIS A 83 -29.48 -1.43 31.72
CA HIS A 83 -30.30 -1.00 30.59
C HIS A 83 -29.50 -0.88 29.28
N PHE A 84 -28.16 -0.96 29.34
CA PHE A 84 -27.28 -0.73 28.19
C PHE A 84 -27.54 -1.70 27.04
N SER A 85 -27.58 -3.02 27.32
CA SER A 85 -27.81 -4.04 26.30
C SER A 85 -29.14 -3.82 25.59
N ASP A 86 -30.21 -3.63 26.36
CA ASP A 86 -31.56 -3.47 25.81
C ASP A 86 -31.68 -2.18 24.99
N ARG A 87 -31.16 -1.05 25.50
CA ARG A 87 -31.15 0.23 24.76
C ARG A 87 -30.33 0.17 23.47
N MET A 88 -29.22 -0.56 23.47
CA MET A 88 -28.40 -0.74 22.27
C MET A 88 -29.12 -1.58 21.21
N LEU A 89 -29.77 -2.68 21.63
CA LEU A 89 -30.55 -3.53 20.75
C LEU A 89 -31.79 -2.80 20.22
N ASP A 90 -32.46 -2.00 21.05
CA ASP A 90 -33.58 -1.15 20.64
C ASP A 90 -33.16 -0.10 19.62
N ALA A 91 -32.02 0.57 19.82
CA ALA A 91 -31.49 1.54 18.87
C ALA A 91 -31.16 0.90 17.51
N LEU A 92 -30.63 -0.31 17.52
CA LEU A 92 -30.35 -1.10 16.32
C LEU A 92 -31.64 -1.53 15.61
N ALA A 93 -32.64 -2.00 16.37
CA ALA A 93 -33.93 -2.39 15.84
C ALA A 93 -34.70 -1.19 15.24
N ASP A 94 -34.60 -0.01 15.87
CA ASP A 94 -35.11 1.26 15.31
C ASP A 94 -34.42 1.60 13.98
N ALA A 95 -33.09 1.48 13.91
CA ALA A 95 -32.34 1.75 12.68
C ALA A 95 -32.72 0.78 11.54
N LEU A 96 -32.98 -0.49 11.86
CA LEU A 96 -33.48 -1.48 10.88
C LEU A 96 -34.94 -1.24 10.48
N ALA A 97 -35.81 -0.81 11.40
CA ALA A 97 -37.20 -0.48 11.09
C ALA A 97 -37.32 0.71 10.13
N ARG A 98 -36.39 1.66 10.21
CA ARG A 98 -36.32 2.86 9.36
C ARG A 98 -35.54 2.67 8.06
N LEU A 99 -35.17 1.44 7.69
CA LEU A 99 -34.35 1.15 6.50
C LEU A 99 -34.94 1.71 5.19
N ARG A 100 -36.27 1.86 5.10
CA ARG A 100 -36.98 2.39 3.92
C ARG A 100 -37.24 3.89 3.97
N GLU A 101 -37.03 4.53 5.11
CA GLU A 101 -37.13 5.98 5.17
C GLU A 101 -36.04 6.55 4.28
N PRO A 102 -36.33 7.59 3.46
CA PRO A 102 -35.29 8.24 2.72
C PRO A 102 -34.23 8.68 3.72
N ILE A 103 -32.99 8.24 3.53
CA ILE A 103 -31.86 8.83 4.22
C ILE A 103 -31.88 10.29 3.76
N THR A 104 -32.52 11.16 4.54
CA THR A 104 -32.13 12.56 4.54
C THR A 104 -30.65 12.47 4.80
N PRO A 105 -29.79 12.85 3.83
CA PRO A 105 -28.40 13.02 4.18
C PRO A 105 -28.47 13.89 5.42
N VAL A 106 -27.92 13.38 6.51
CA VAL A 106 -27.41 14.29 7.50
C VAL A 106 -26.35 15.02 6.68
N VAL A 107 -26.78 16.09 6.00
CA VAL A 107 -26.13 17.37 6.12
C VAL A 107 -26.08 17.51 7.62
N ALA A 108 -25.06 16.86 8.20
CA ALA A 108 -24.34 17.46 9.23
C ALA A 108 -24.20 18.86 8.63
N ALA A 109 -24.85 19.82 9.27
CA ALA A 109 -24.05 20.93 9.67
C ALA A 109 -22.78 20.31 10.29
N ALA A 110 -21.85 19.89 9.43
CA ALA A 110 -20.51 20.32 9.54
C ALA A 110 -20.66 21.84 9.56
N THR A 111 -21.03 22.38 10.73
CA THR A 111 -20.06 23.20 11.43
C THR A 111 -18.73 22.54 11.09
N PRO A 112 -17.95 23.10 10.14
CA PRO A 112 -16.56 22.69 10.02
C PRO A 112 -16.03 22.63 11.46
N PRO A 113 -15.16 21.65 11.80
CA PRO A 113 -14.48 21.74 13.08
C PRO A 113 -14.03 23.20 13.18
N PRO A 114 -14.43 23.93 14.24
CA PRO A 114 -14.15 25.35 14.29
C PRO A 114 -12.66 25.47 14.03
N LEU A 115 -12.27 26.31 13.06
CA LEU A 115 -10.88 26.69 12.91
C LEU A 115 -10.36 26.94 14.32
N PRO A 116 -9.22 26.34 14.74
CA PRO A 116 -8.63 26.64 16.04
C PRO A 116 -8.41 28.15 16.07
N GLY A 117 -9.31 28.88 16.72
CA GLY A 117 -9.40 30.32 16.52
C GLY A 117 -10.71 30.98 16.92
N MET A 118 -11.88 30.56 16.41
CA MET A 118 -13.09 31.38 16.61
C MET A 118 -14.41 30.60 16.57
N LEU A 119 -14.85 30.14 17.74
CA LEU A 119 -16.19 30.34 18.29
C LEU A 119 -16.07 30.01 19.77
N GLY A 120 -16.25 31.01 20.63
CA GLY A 120 -16.33 30.92 22.10
C GLY A 120 -15.39 29.92 22.75
N LEU A 121 -14.31 30.39 23.37
CA LEU A 121 -13.38 29.59 24.19
C LEU A 121 -14.11 28.84 25.33
N SER A 122 -14.84 27.79 24.97
CA SER A 122 -15.15 26.66 25.82
C SER A 122 -14.03 25.69 25.52
N LEU A 123 -13.18 25.42 26.52
CA LEU A 123 -12.21 24.33 26.44
C LEU A 123 -12.97 23.08 25.98
N VAL A 124 -12.80 22.68 24.72
CA VAL A 124 -13.00 21.29 24.32
C VAL A 124 -11.92 20.55 25.07
N ALA A 125 -12.32 19.82 26.12
CA ALA A 125 -11.38 19.12 26.97
C ALA A 125 -10.56 18.14 26.12
N GLU A 126 -9.27 17.98 26.43
CA GLU A 126 -8.32 17.08 25.75
C GLU A 126 -8.93 15.67 25.51
N HIS A 127 -9.81 15.24 26.41
CA HIS A 127 -10.55 13.98 26.35
C HIS A 127 -11.59 13.86 25.21
N GLU A 128 -12.11 14.95 24.67
CA GLU A 128 -13.08 14.90 23.55
C GLU A 128 -12.39 14.56 22.21
N VAL A 129 -11.20 15.11 21.98
CA VAL A 129 -10.38 14.82 20.79
C VAL A 129 -9.89 13.38 20.82
N ASP A 130 -9.42 12.91 21.98
CA ASP A 130 -8.97 11.52 22.17
C ASP A 130 -10.10 10.52 21.92
N ARG A 131 -11.33 10.87 22.32
CA ARG A 131 -12.52 10.06 22.08
C ARG A 131 -12.85 9.94 20.59
N ASP A 132 -12.88 11.07 19.88
CA ASP A 132 -13.22 11.08 18.46
C ASP A 132 -12.15 10.35 17.63
N LEU A 133 -10.88 10.50 18.00
CA LEU A 133 -9.77 9.77 17.38
C LEU A 133 -9.91 8.26 17.61
N LEU A 134 -10.19 7.84 18.85
CA LEU A 134 -10.36 6.43 19.18
C LEU A 134 -11.52 5.80 18.39
N LEU A 135 -12.69 6.44 18.36
CA LEU A 135 -13.84 5.94 17.59
C LEU A 135 -13.53 5.88 16.09
N THR A 136 -12.85 6.88 15.54
CA THR A 136 -12.46 6.89 14.12
C THR A 136 -11.52 5.74 13.77
N GLU A 137 -10.52 5.45 14.62
CA GLU A 137 -9.61 4.31 14.42
C GLU A 137 -10.31 2.95 14.58
N MET A 138 -11.21 2.81 15.56
CA MET A 138 -12.04 1.61 15.74
C MET A 138 -12.87 1.33 14.48
N VAL A 139 -13.59 2.35 13.98
CA VAL A 139 -14.43 2.23 12.78
C VAL A 139 -13.58 1.87 11.56
N ARG A 140 -12.46 2.58 11.35
CA ARG A 140 -11.57 2.35 10.20
C ARG A 140 -11.02 0.91 10.20
N ARG A 141 -10.56 0.42 11.36
CA ARG A 141 -10.00 -0.93 11.49
C ARG A 141 -11.06 -2.00 11.21
N GLU A 142 -12.23 -1.90 11.81
CA GLU A 142 -13.24 -2.95 11.73
C GLU A 142 -13.99 -2.93 10.39
N THR A 143 -14.11 -1.77 9.76
CA THR A 143 -14.65 -1.64 8.39
C THR A 143 -13.73 -2.32 7.38
N LEU A 144 -12.40 -2.16 7.52
CA LEU A 144 -11.42 -2.87 6.67
C LEU A 144 -11.46 -4.39 6.90
N ARG A 145 -11.60 -4.84 8.16
CA ARG A 145 -11.64 -6.25 8.52
C ARG A 145 -12.87 -6.98 7.94
N SER A 146 -14.00 -6.29 7.85
CA SER A 146 -15.30 -6.85 7.44
C SER A 146 -15.83 -6.30 6.11
N ALA A 147 -14.97 -5.68 5.30
CA ALA A 147 -15.36 -4.96 4.07
C ALA A 147 -16.24 -5.79 3.12
N ASN A 148 -15.87 -7.06 2.87
CA ASN A 148 -16.64 -7.93 1.98
C ASN A 148 -18.04 -8.24 2.52
N ALA A 149 -18.15 -8.54 3.82
CA ALA A 149 -19.42 -8.86 4.47
C ALA A 149 -20.34 -7.63 4.52
N LEU A 150 -19.79 -6.44 4.78
CA LEU A 150 -20.51 -5.16 4.74
C LEU A 150 -21.03 -4.84 3.33
N ASN A 151 -20.20 -4.99 2.30
CA ASN A 151 -20.60 -4.74 0.91
C ASN A 151 -21.71 -5.68 0.44
N LEU A 152 -21.60 -6.98 0.76
CA LEU A 152 -22.66 -7.97 0.47
C LEU A 152 -23.96 -7.61 1.18
N LEU A 153 -23.87 -7.22 2.44
CA LEU A 153 -25.04 -6.84 3.24
C LEU A 153 -25.67 -5.56 2.70
N GLY A 154 -24.87 -4.58 2.28
CA GLY A 154 -25.35 -3.31 1.69
C GLY A 154 -26.14 -3.51 0.41
N GLN A 155 -25.69 -4.41 -0.47
CA GLN A 155 -26.43 -4.80 -1.67
C GLN A 155 -27.76 -5.50 -1.33
N ARG A 156 -27.73 -6.44 -0.38
CA ARG A 156 -28.93 -7.19 0.05
C ARG A 156 -29.94 -6.30 0.75
N LEU A 157 -29.49 -5.41 1.64
CA LEU A 157 -30.35 -4.45 2.31
C LEU A 157 -30.90 -3.39 1.36
N GLY A 158 -30.15 -3.00 0.32
CA GLY A 158 -30.67 -2.14 -0.77
C GLY A 158 -31.93 -2.75 -1.42
N VAL A 159 -31.91 -4.05 -1.70
CA VAL A 159 -33.09 -4.78 -2.22
C VAL A 159 -34.24 -4.80 -1.21
N VAL A 160 -33.95 -5.03 0.08
CA VAL A 160 -34.96 -5.01 1.15
C VAL A 160 -35.59 -3.62 1.28
N ALA A 161 -34.77 -2.57 1.18
CA ALA A 161 -35.22 -1.18 1.22
C ALA A 161 -35.98 -0.77 -0.05
N GLY A 162 -35.70 -1.40 -1.19
CA GLY A 162 -36.16 -0.91 -2.49
C GLY A 162 -35.42 0.36 -2.93
N ALA A 163 -34.17 0.49 -2.50
CA ALA A 163 -33.27 1.63 -2.70
C ALA A 163 -31.99 1.16 -3.42
N PRO A 164 -31.13 2.07 -3.92
CA PRO A 164 -29.77 1.71 -4.32
C PRO A 164 -29.03 1.00 -3.17
N ALA A 165 -27.98 0.25 -3.53
CA ALA A 165 -27.15 -0.42 -2.53
C ALA A 165 -26.57 0.60 -1.55
N PHE A 166 -26.68 0.28 -0.26
CA PHE A 166 -26.12 1.12 0.80
C PHE A 166 -24.59 1.02 0.78
N GLU A 167 -23.93 2.15 1.02
CA GLU A 167 -22.49 2.18 1.27
C GLU A 167 -22.19 1.61 2.67
N ALA A 168 -20.97 1.09 2.85
CA ALA A 168 -20.55 0.45 4.09
C ALA A 168 -20.79 1.34 5.32
N ASP A 169 -20.59 2.66 5.21
CA ASP A 169 -20.69 3.60 6.34
C ASP A 169 -22.14 3.95 6.72
N THR A 170 -23.10 3.65 5.84
CA THR A 170 -24.53 3.99 6.02
C THR A 170 -25.37 2.84 6.57
N LEU A 171 -24.77 1.66 6.73
CA LEU A 171 -25.48 0.46 7.17
C LEU A 171 -25.77 0.48 8.68
N PRO A 172 -26.98 0.09 9.12
CA PRO A 172 -27.32 -0.01 10.55
C PRO A 172 -26.42 -0.95 11.37
N LEU A 173 -25.83 -1.95 10.71
CA LEU A 173 -24.92 -2.94 11.31
C LEU A 173 -23.43 -2.61 11.09
N ALA A 174 -23.10 -1.47 10.47
CA ALA A 174 -21.72 -1.06 10.26
C ALA A 174 -21.06 -0.57 11.56
N PRO A 175 -19.72 -0.67 11.65
CA PRO A 175 -18.96 -0.15 12.78
C PRO A 175 -19.31 1.31 13.10
N GLN A 176 -19.45 2.16 12.07
CA GLN A 176 -19.80 3.58 12.25
C GLN A 176 -21.13 3.77 12.98
N ALA A 177 -22.19 3.06 12.56
CA ALA A 177 -23.50 3.16 13.18
C ALA A 177 -23.50 2.63 14.62
N LEU A 178 -22.83 1.49 14.86
CA LEU A 178 -22.72 0.90 16.20
C LEU A 178 -21.93 1.80 17.16
N CYS A 179 -20.79 2.35 16.73
CA CYS A 179 -20.01 3.31 17.50
C CYS A 179 -20.81 4.58 17.82
N ALA A 180 -21.58 5.10 16.85
CA ALA A 180 -22.44 6.25 17.07
C ALA A 180 -23.56 5.97 18.10
N MET A 181 -24.15 4.77 18.08
CA MET A 181 -25.16 4.36 19.07
C MET A 181 -24.55 4.27 20.48
N VAL A 182 -23.39 3.62 20.65
CA VAL A 182 -22.72 3.51 21.96
C VAL A 182 -22.35 4.90 22.49
N ARG A 183 -21.80 5.78 21.64
CA ARG A 183 -21.50 7.16 22.02
C ARG A 183 -22.73 7.90 22.51
N LYS A 184 -23.82 7.83 21.75
CA LYS A 184 -25.09 8.48 22.10
C LYS A 184 -25.63 8.00 23.45
N LEU A 185 -25.57 6.69 23.71
CA LEU A 185 -26.01 6.13 25.00
C LEU A 185 -25.11 6.58 26.15
N ALA A 186 -23.80 6.59 25.95
CA ALA A 186 -22.84 7.02 26.95
C ALA A 186 -22.97 8.52 27.31
N GLU A 187 -23.27 9.36 26.31
CA GLU A 187 -23.52 10.80 26.50
C GLU A 187 -24.87 11.06 27.18
N GLN A 188 -25.92 10.28 26.85
CA GLN A 188 -27.25 10.42 27.46
C GLN A 188 -27.26 10.14 28.96
N ASP A 189 -26.45 9.16 29.40
CA ASP A 189 -26.34 8.79 30.80
C ASP A 189 -25.18 9.53 31.51
N ALA A 190 -24.64 10.57 30.87
CA ALA A 190 -23.64 11.50 31.40
C ALA A 190 -22.39 10.82 32.00
N LEU A 191 -21.92 9.73 31.38
CA LEU A 191 -20.69 9.05 31.81
C LEU A 191 -19.48 9.96 31.67
N SER A 192 -18.53 9.89 32.62
CA SER A 192 -17.28 10.64 32.54
C SER A 192 -16.45 10.24 31.32
N ALA A 193 -15.65 11.16 30.78
CA ALA A 193 -14.89 10.93 29.54
C ALA A 193 -13.92 9.73 29.65
N GLU A 194 -13.32 9.51 30.82
CA GLU A 194 -12.47 8.36 31.10
C GLU A 194 -13.25 7.03 31.03
N VAL A 195 -14.44 7.00 31.63
CA VAL A 195 -15.33 5.81 31.59
C VAL A 195 -15.84 5.57 30.18
N GLN A 196 -16.16 6.62 29.41
CA GLN A 196 -16.54 6.49 28.00
C GLN A 196 -15.41 5.85 27.18
N MET A 197 -14.16 6.31 27.36
CA MET A 197 -13.00 5.74 26.67
C MET A 197 -12.78 4.26 27.01
N ALA A 198 -12.91 3.90 28.28
CA ALA A 198 -12.82 2.51 28.70
C ALA A 198 -14.00 1.66 28.16
N LEU A 199 -15.21 2.23 28.10
CA LEU A 199 -16.39 1.60 27.49
C LEU A 199 -16.15 1.30 26.02
N TYR A 200 -15.64 2.26 25.24
CA TYR A 200 -15.37 2.04 23.81
C TYR A 200 -14.33 0.94 23.57
N ARG A 201 -13.26 0.88 24.38
CA ARG A 201 -12.27 -0.22 24.31
C ARG A 201 -12.85 -1.57 24.72
N SER A 202 -13.77 -1.61 25.68
CA SER A 202 -14.48 -2.83 26.05
C SER A 202 -15.44 -3.28 24.94
N PHE A 203 -16.17 -2.32 24.37
CA PHE A 203 -17.08 -2.52 23.24
C PHE A 203 -16.36 -3.05 22.00
N GLU A 204 -15.18 -2.50 21.69
CA GLU A 204 -14.34 -2.99 20.61
C GLU A 204 -14.04 -4.48 20.74
N ARG A 205 -13.54 -4.89 21.91
CA ARG A 205 -13.08 -6.27 22.19
C ARG A 205 -14.22 -7.28 22.22
N GLN A 206 -15.35 -6.93 22.83
CA GLN A 206 -16.45 -7.89 22.99
C GLN A 206 -17.38 -7.93 21.79
N VAL A 207 -17.64 -6.78 21.14
CA VAL A 207 -18.65 -6.65 20.07
C VAL A 207 -18.01 -6.52 18.71
N LEU A 208 -17.16 -5.52 18.48
CA LEU A 208 -16.67 -5.22 17.13
C LEU A 208 -15.75 -6.30 16.57
N GLU A 209 -14.84 -6.87 17.38
CA GLU A 209 -13.98 -7.98 16.94
C GLU A 209 -14.77 -9.22 16.46
N ARG A 210 -16.02 -9.37 16.94
CA ARG A 210 -16.93 -10.47 16.58
C ARG A 210 -17.96 -10.08 15.52
N LEU A 211 -17.98 -8.81 15.09
CA LEU A 211 -18.99 -8.26 14.18
C LEU A 211 -19.00 -8.99 12.84
N GLY A 212 -17.83 -9.39 12.30
CA GLY A 212 -17.73 -10.14 11.05
C GLY A 212 -18.62 -11.39 11.03
N ASN A 213 -18.61 -12.18 12.11
CA ASN A 213 -19.46 -13.37 12.23
C ASN A 213 -20.96 -13.04 12.23
N VAL A 214 -21.34 -11.90 12.83
CA VAL A 214 -22.73 -11.44 12.86
C VAL A 214 -23.17 -11.00 11.46
N LEU A 215 -22.32 -10.26 10.75
CA LEU A 215 -22.56 -9.83 9.37
C LEU A 215 -22.68 -11.02 8.41
N ASP A 216 -21.84 -12.04 8.55
CA ASP A 216 -21.92 -13.26 7.74
C ASP A 216 -23.20 -14.04 8.00
N ARG A 217 -23.62 -14.16 9.27
CA ARG A 217 -24.90 -14.79 9.63
C ARG A 217 -26.09 -13.99 9.08
N ALA A 218 -26.04 -12.65 9.11
CA ALA A 218 -27.07 -11.79 8.54
C ALA A 218 -27.14 -11.95 7.00
N ASN A 219 -25.99 -11.96 6.32
CA ASN A 219 -25.89 -12.23 4.89
C ASN A 219 -26.48 -13.60 4.51
N ALA A 220 -26.13 -14.65 5.27
CA ALA A 220 -26.63 -16.00 5.07
C ALA A 220 -28.15 -16.09 5.29
N LEU A 221 -28.68 -15.42 6.31
CA LEU A 221 -30.12 -15.35 6.58
C LEU A 221 -30.85 -14.73 5.38
N LEU A 222 -30.41 -13.56 4.91
CA LEU A 222 -31.04 -12.91 3.75
C LEU A 222 -30.93 -13.77 2.47
N ALA A 223 -29.81 -14.48 2.30
CA ALA A 223 -29.63 -15.42 1.17
C ALA A 223 -30.63 -16.57 1.22
N GLN A 224 -30.83 -17.16 2.39
CA GLN A 224 -31.78 -18.27 2.60
C GLN A 224 -33.23 -17.84 2.32
N HIS A 225 -33.57 -16.58 2.60
CA HIS A 225 -34.88 -16.00 2.24
C HIS A 225 -34.97 -15.51 0.78
N GLY A 226 -33.99 -15.85 -0.05
CA GLY A 226 -33.99 -15.63 -1.49
C GLY A 226 -33.58 -14.22 -1.93
N ILE A 227 -33.02 -13.40 -1.05
CA ILE A 227 -32.46 -12.09 -1.44
C ILE A 227 -31.06 -12.34 -2.00
N LEU A 228 -30.87 -12.09 -3.30
CA LEU A 228 -29.58 -12.19 -4.00
C LEU A 228 -28.71 -13.39 -3.56
N PRO A 229 -29.20 -14.65 -3.63
CA PRO A 229 -28.50 -15.81 -3.07
C PRO A 229 -27.16 -16.12 -3.76
N GLY A 230 -27.02 -15.77 -5.03
CA GLY A 230 -25.78 -15.94 -5.81
C GLY A 230 -24.86 -14.71 -5.83
N LEU A 231 -25.09 -13.71 -4.97
CA LEU A 231 -24.23 -12.52 -4.92
C LEU A 231 -22.87 -12.90 -4.35
N VAL A 232 -21.89 -13.03 -5.25
CA VAL A 232 -20.47 -13.16 -4.90
C VAL A 232 -19.83 -11.79 -5.11
N TYR A 233 -19.31 -11.19 -4.04
CA TYR A 233 -18.52 -9.97 -4.16
C TYR A 233 -17.16 -10.34 -4.75
N THR A 234 -17.03 -10.16 -6.06
CA THR A 234 -15.73 -10.14 -6.73
C THR A 234 -15.34 -8.67 -6.82
N PRO A 235 -14.25 -8.21 -6.19
CA PRO A 235 -13.86 -6.80 -6.27
C PRO A 235 -13.67 -6.43 -7.74
N TYR A 236 -14.62 -5.65 -8.26
CA TYR A 236 -14.55 -5.11 -9.60
C TYR A 236 -13.53 -3.97 -9.57
N LEU A 237 -12.30 -4.26 -10.00
CA LEU A 237 -11.32 -3.23 -10.33
C LEU A 237 -11.89 -2.43 -11.50
N ALA A 238 -12.50 -1.29 -11.17
CA ALA A 238 -13.06 -0.37 -12.15
C ALA A 238 -11.93 0.16 -13.04
N ARG A 239 -11.82 -0.36 -14.26
CA ARG A 239 -11.18 0.36 -15.36
C ARG A 239 -11.98 1.66 -15.56
N SER A 240 -11.29 2.79 -15.52
CA SER A 240 -11.87 4.07 -15.89
C SER A 240 -12.44 3.96 -17.31
N SER A 241 -13.74 4.22 -17.45
CA SER A 241 -14.40 4.28 -18.75
C SER A 241 -14.56 5.74 -19.15
N SER A 242 -13.59 6.26 -19.90
CA SER A 242 -13.85 7.36 -20.81
C SER A 242 -14.05 6.79 -22.21
N THR A 243 -15.18 7.20 -22.81
CA THR A 243 -15.58 6.98 -24.21
C THR A 243 -16.28 5.65 -24.56
N ARG A 244 -17.57 5.57 -24.23
CA ARG A 244 -18.53 4.71 -24.95
C ARG A 244 -18.58 5.13 -26.42
N ARG A 245 -18.02 4.32 -27.32
CA ARG A 245 -18.47 4.27 -28.71
C ARG A 245 -19.72 3.38 -28.77
N ILE A 246 -20.76 3.91 -29.37
CA ILE A 246 -22.03 3.24 -29.69
C ILE A 246 -21.72 2.00 -30.54
N ILE A 247 -22.02 0.80 -30.02
CA ILE A 247 -22.01 -0.44 -30.78
C ILE A 247 -23.46 -0.83 -31.01
N THR A 248 -23.94 -0.62 -32.24
CA THR A 248 -25.11 -1.32 -32.76
C THR A 248 -24.79 -2.80 -32.87
N GLN A 249 -25.60 -3.61 -32.21
CA GLN A 249 -25.49 -5.06 -32.16
C GLN A 249 -25.65 -5.66 -33.55
N SER A 250 -24.72 -6.54 -33.93
CA SER A 250 -25.00 -7.59 -34.91
C SER A 250 -24.64 -8.94 -34.29
N VAL A 251 -25.66 -9.78 -34.18
CA VAL A 251 -25.61 -11.17 -33.79
C VAL A 251 -24.95 -11.97 -34.91
N GLY A 252 -23.93 -12.77 -34.60
CA GLY A 252 -23.46 -13.79 -35.54
C GLY A 252 -22.04 -14.31 -35.35
N SER A 253 -21.98 -15.59 -34.98
CA SER A 253 -20.94 -16.57 -35.33
C SER A 253 -19.68 -16.64 -34.47
N GLY A 254 -19.50 -17.83 -33.89
CA GLY A 254 -18.30 -18.24 -33.19
C GLY A 254 -17.09 -18.32 -34.12
N ARG A 255 -16.00 -17.72 -33.68
CA ARG A 255 -14.65 -18.00 -34.17
C ARG A 255 -13.71 -17.89 -32.98
N SER A 256 -12.90 -18.93 -32.80
CA SER A 256 -11.76 -19.00 -31.91
C SER A 256 -10.90 -17.74 -32.04
N GLY A 257 -11.06 -16.80 -31.10
CA GLY A 257 -10.23 -15.62 -31.01
C GLY A 257 -8.96 -15.98 -30.23
N ARG A 258 -7.80 -15.84 -30.89
CA ARG A 258 -6.52 -15.66 -30.20
C ARG A 258 -6.70 -14.61 -29.09
N PRO A 259 -6.13 -14.81 -27.88
CA PRO A 259 -6.19 -13.79 -26.84
C PRO A 259 -5.56 -12.49 -27.36
N SER A 260 -6.28 -11.38 -27.21
CA SER A 260 -5.72 -10.04 -27.47
C SER A 260 -4.50 -9.79 -26.58
N PRO A 261 -3.52 -8.97 -27.02
CA PRO A 261 -2.37 -8.64 -26.20
C PRO A 261 -2.85 -8.01 -24.90
N ARG A 262 -2.48 -8.62 -23.76
CA ARG A 262 -2.74 -8.07 -22.44
C ARG A 262 -2.01 -6.72 -22.33
N VAL A 263 -2.72 -5.69 -21.88
CA VAL A 263 -2.08 -4.42 -21.52
C VAL A 263 -1.34 -4.69 -20.21
N PRO A 264 -0.01 -4.47 -20.17
CA PRO A 264 0.78 -4.85 -19.02
C PRO A 264 0.44 -3.98 -17.81
N THR A 265 0.14 -4.62 -16.68
CA THR A 265 -0.20 -3.95 -15.41
C THR A 265 1.07 -3.50 -14.69
N PRO A 266 1.13 -2.24 -14.19
CA PRO A 266 2.27 -1.77 -13.41
C PRO A 266 2.37 -2.54 -12.09
N MET A 267 3.58 -2.97 -11.74
CA MET A 267 3.82 -3.66 -10.48
C MET A 267 3.80 -2.67 -9.32
N THR A 268 3.00 -2.96 -8.29
CA THR A 268 2.82 -2.08 -7.10
C THR A 268 3.08 -2.75 -5.76
N GLY A 269 3.25 -4.08 -5.71
CA GLY A 269 3.52 -4.85 -4.50
C GLY A 269 4.90 -4.55 -3.88
N TRP A 270 5.00 -4.66 -2.56
CA TRP A 270 6.28 -4.46 -1.86
C TRP A 270 7.20 -5.68 -2.06
N GLY A 271 8.46 -5.44 -2.42
CA GLY A 271 9.44 -6.48 -2.79
C GLY A 271 9.86 -6.45 -4.26
N GLY A 272 9.16 -5.68 -5.10
CA GLY A 272 9.55 -5.50 -6.50
C GLY A 272 9.55 -6.80 -7.30
N SER A 273 8.71 -7.77 -6.91
CA SER A 273 8.58 -9.08 -7.55
C SER A 273 7.12 -9.36 -7.89
N ALA A 274 6.91 -10.11 -8.98
CA ALA A 274 5.59 -10.50 -9.45
C ALA A 274 4.96 -11.57 -8.52
N PRO A 275 3.62 -11.60 -8.38
CA PRO A 275 2.94 -12.67 -7.68
C PRO A 275 3.22 -14.03 -8.35
N PRO A 276 3.16 -15.14 -7.59
CA PRO A 276 3.27 -16.48 -8.17
C PRO A 276 2.08 -16.75 -9.10
N GLY A 277 2.29 -17.52 -10.18
CA GLY A 277 1.19 -17.97 -11.07
C GLY A 277 1.36 -17.70 -12.57
N SER A 278 2.49 -17.16 -13.03
CA SER A 278 2.74 -16.96 -14.47
C SER A 278 3.36 -18.19 -15.16
N TRP A 279 3.97 -19.10 -14.41
CA TRP A 279 4.82 -20.18 -14.95
C TRP A 279 4.10 -21.14 -15.90
N SER A 280 2.90 -21.60 -15.54
CA SER A 280 2.08 -22.52 -16.34
C SER A 280 1.52 -21.85 -17.58
N THR A 281 1.23 -20.54 -17.51
CA THR A 281 0.82 -19.74 -18.67
C THR A 281 1.99 -19.60 -19.64
N LEU A 282 3.20 -19.34 -19.14
CA LEU A 282 4.41 -19.28 -19.97
C LEU A 282 4.73 -20.62 -20.62
N MET A 283 4.48 -21.71 -19.92
CA MET A 283 4.58 -23.06 -20.47
C MET A 283 3.49 -23.32 -21.53
N GLN A 284 2.26 -22.90 -21.31
CA GLN A 284 1.19 -23.02 -22.31
C GLN A 284 1.48 -22.21 -23.57
N ASP A 285 1.92 -20.96 -23.44
CA ASP A 285 2.37 -20.15 -24.58
C ASP A 285 3.58 -20.78 -25.27
N ALA A 286 4.47 -21.40 -24.48
CA ALA A 286 5.61 -22.13 -25.01
C ALA A 286 5.26 -23.33 -25.88
N PHE A 287 4.19 -24.05 -25.53
CA PHE A 287 3.74 -25.24 -26.23
C PHE A 287 2.70 -24.94 -27.30
N ALA A 288 1.91 -23.87 -27.17
CA ALA A 288 0.90 -23.47 -28.14
C ALA A 288 1.51 -22.99 -29.47
N ASP A 289 2.70 -22.37 -29.43
CA ASP A 289 3.45 -21.97 -30.63
C ASP A 289 4.31 -23.10 -31.22
N ALA A 290 4.39 -24.27 -30.56
CA ALA A 290 5.18 -25.42 -31.01
C ALA A 290 4.42 -26.35 -31.96
N ASP A 291 3.39 -25.85 -32.64
CA ASP A 291 2.51 -26.59 -33.55
C ASP A 291 3.32 -27.27 -34.68
N ALA A 292 3.68 -28.53 -34.44
CA ALA A 292 4.22 -29.44 -35.43
C ALA A 292 3.05 -29.90 -36.34
N PRO A 293 3.20 -29.84 -37.68
CA PRO A 293 2.14 -30.26 -38.57
C PRO A 293 2.05 -31.80 -38.52
N GLY A 294 1.12 -32.35 -37.73
CA GLY A 294 0.82 -33.79 -37.77
C GLY A 294 0.20 -34.44 -36.53
N ALA A 295 0.03 -33.77 -35.39
CA ALA A 295 -0.54 -34.41 -34.21
C ALA A 295 -2.07 -34.39 -34.22
N SER A 296 -2.68 -35.53 -34.53
CA SER A 296 -4.12 -35.77 -34.41
C SER A 296 -4.62 -35.50 -32.99
N ALA A 297 -5.69 -34.70 -32.88
CA ALA A 297 -6.43 -34.44 -31.67
C ALA A 297 -6.83 -35.75 -30.94
N GLY A 298 -6.35 -35.94 -29.71
CA GLY A 298 -6.82 -37.05 -28.86
C GLY A 298 -5.93 -37.47 -27.69
N MET A 299 -4.64 -37.10 -27.64
CA MET A 299 -3.75 -37.50 -26.54
C MET A 299 -3.21 -36.27 -25.79
N THR A 300 -3.57 -36.10 -24.51
CA THR A 300 -2.95 -35.11 -23.63
C THR A 300 -1.54 -35.60 -23.26
N VAL A 301 -0.56 -35.29 -24.11
CA VAL A 301 0.85 -35.52 -23.81
C VAL A 301 1.23 -34.65 -22.60
N PRO A 302 1.80 -35.20 -21.52
CA PRO A 302 2.15 -34.40 -20.34
C PRO A 302 3.23 -33.37 -20.70
N ALA A 303 3.07 -32.12 -20.24
CA ALA A 303 3.97 -30.99 -20.53
C ALA A 303 5.46 -31.28 -20.28
N SER A 304 5.77 -32.12 -19.29
CA SER A 304 7.13 -32.58 -19.01
C SER A 304 7.74 -33.37 -20.17
N SER A 305 6.97 -34.23 -20.84
CA SER A 305 7.48 -35.02 -21.98
C SER A 305 7.78 -34.16 -23.21
N VAL A 306 7.02 -33.09 -23.46
CA VAL A 306 7.30 -32.13 -24.55
C VAL A 306 8.62 -31.39 -24.31
N LEU A 307 8.90 -30.99 -23.06
CA LEU A 307 10.20 -30.40 -22.68
C LEU A 307 11.37 -31.35 -22.96
N HIS A 308 11.22 -32.63 -22.62
CA HIS A 308 12.25 -33.63 -22.86
C HIS A 308 12.48 -33.83 -24.36
N GLU A 309 11.41 -33.86 -25.15
CA GLU A 309 11.50 -33.96 -26.61
C GLU A 309 12.20 -32.75 -27.24
N MET A 310 11.86 -31.53 -26.81
CA MET A 310 12.52 -30.30 -27.27
C MET A 310 14.02 -30.29 -26.95
N LEU A 311 14.39 -30.76 -25.75
CA LEU A 311 15.79 -30.86 -25.33
C LEU A 311 16.54 -31.91 -26.15
N GLN A 312 15.93 -33.05 -26.43
CA GLN A 312 16.51 -34.09 -27.29
C GLN A 312 16.73 -33.59 -28.72
N GLN A 313 15.75 -32.84 -29.27
CA GLN A 313 15.88 -32.18 -30.57
C GLN A 313 17.02 -31.15 -30.58
N ALA A 314 17.16 -30.35 -29.52
CA ALA A 314 18.23 -29.36 -29.40
C ALA A 314 19.64 -29.98 -29.32
N ARG A 315 19.78 -31.19 -28.78
CA ARG A 315 21.07 -31.90 -28.67
C ARG A 315 21.57 -32.51 -29.99
N GLN A 316 20.70 -32.65 -31.00
CA GLN A 316 21.01 -33.30 -32.29
C GLN A 316 21.66 -34.68 -32.17
N THR A 317 21.50 -35.37 -31.03
CA THR A 317 22.03 -36.71 -30.80
C THR A 317 20.97 -37.74 -31.11
N PRO A 318 21.22 -38.72 -32.00
CA PRO A 318 20.31 -39.84 -32.19
C PRO A 318 20.14 -40.58 -30.86
N GLN A 319 18.89 -40.90 -30.54
CA GLN A 319 18.50 -41.62 -29.34
C GLN A 319 19.20 -42.99 -29.34
N PRO A 320 20.14 -43.29 -28.41
CA PRO A 320 20.59 -44.66 -28.27
C PRO A 320 19.39 -45.50 -27.81
N ALA A 321 19.14 -46.60 -28.50
CA ALA A 321 18.13 -47.57 -28.08
C ALA A 321 18.48 -48.02 -26.66
N ALA A 322 17.56 -47.78 -25.71
CA ALA A 322 17.60 -48.18 -24.30
C ALA A 322 18.97 -48.67 -23.81
N ASP A 323 19.80 -47.77 -23.27
CA ASP A 323 21.10 -48.13 -22.69
C ASP A 323 20.92 -49.27 -21.68
N PRO A 324 21.44 -50.49 -21.94
CA PRO A 324 21.28 -51.63 -21.04
C PRO A 324 22.02 -51.47 -19.70
N ALA A 325 22.80 -50.38 -19.56
CA ALA A 325 23.57 -50.02 -18.37
C ALA A 325 23.04 -48.76 -17.65
N ALA A 326 21.84 -48.28 -18.01
CA ALA A 326 21.19 -47.18 -17.30
C ALA A 326 20.76 -47.63 -15.90
N LEU A 327 21.21 -46.90 -14.89
CA LEU A 327 20.89 -47.19 -13.48
C LEU A 327 19.54 -46.60 -13.08
N PRO A 328 18.84 -47.21 -12.09
CA PRO A 328 17.59 -46.66 -11.56
C PRO A 328 17.85 -45.33 -10.83
N SER A 329 16.88 -44.41 -10.88
CA SER A 329 16.99 -43.07 -10.26
C SER A 329 17.31 -43.09 -8.77
N ALA A 330 16.98 -44.19 -8.06
CA ALA A 330 17.37 -44.38 -6.65
C ALA A 330 18.89 -44.46 -6.44
N ALA A 331 19.63 -45.06 -7.37
CA ALA A 331 21.10 -45.13 -7.33
C ALA A 331 21.72 -43.76 -7.62
N VAL A 332 21.14 -43.02 -8.56
CA VAL A 332 21.54 -41.64 -8.87
C VAL A 332 21.31 -40.72 -7.68
N ASP A 333 20.18 -40.83 -6.99
CA ASP A 333 19.91 -40.03 -5.79
C ASP A 333 20.85 -40.39 -4.62
N ALA A 334 21.21 -41.67 -4.44
CA ALA A 334 22.18 -42.07 -3.41
C ALA A 334 23.56 -41.43 -3.64
N VAL A 335 23.97 -41.31 -4.90
CA VAL A 335 25.18 -40.57 -5.30
C VAL A 335 25.03 -39.08 -5.02
N LEU A 336 23.91 -38.46 -5.40
CA LEU A 336 23.64 -37.04 -5.12
C LEU A 336 23.61 -36.73 -3.62
N ALA A 337 22.99 -37.58 -2.81
CA ALA A 337 22.95 -37.44 -1.35
C ALA A 337 24.36 -37.52 -0.74
N ARG A 338 25.24 -38.36 -1.30
CA ARG A 338 26.64 -38.45 -0.85
C ARG A 338 27.44 -37.22 -1.26
N LEU A 339 27.26 -36.71 -2.48
CA LEU A 339 27.90 -35.48 -2.95
C LEU A 339 27.44 -34.26 -2.14
N GLN A 340 26.17 -34.23 -1.71
CA GLN A 340 25.63 -33.24 -0.78
C GLN A 340 26.37 -33.28 0.58
N GLY A 341 26.57 -34.48 1.15
CA GLY A 341 27.27 -34.68 2.42
C GLY A 341 28.78 -34.43 2.37
N GLN A 342 29.39 -34.51 1.19
CA GLN A 342 30.82 -34.22 0.97
C GLN A 342 31.11 -32.72 0.76
N ALA A 343 30.10 -31.85 0.86
CA ALA A 343 30.20 -30.40 0.70
C ALA A 343 30.99 -29.99 -0.57
N SER A 344 30.84 -30.75 -1.66
CA SER A 344 31.45 -30.37 -2.93
C SER A 344 30.68 -29.17 -3.48
N ALA A 345 31.29 -27.99 -3.37
CA ALA A 345 30.87 -26.81 -4.11
C ALA A 345 31.25 -27.00 -5.58
N ALA A 346 30.54 -27.90 -6.29
CA ALA A 346 30.53 -27.84 -7.74
C ALA A 346 30.13 -26.43 -8.11
N SER A 347 31.07 -25.64 -8.64
CA SER A 347 30.82 -24.23 -8.96
C SER A 347 29.82 -24.13 -10.11
N ALA A 348 29.80 -25.14 -10.98
CA ALA A 348 28.86 -25.28 -12.08
C ALA A 348 28.15 -26.64 -12.07
N MET A 349 26.89 -26.63 -12.55
CA MET A 349 26.06 -27.83 -12.73
C MET A 349 26.67 -28.83 -13.74
N THR A 350 27.55 -28.36 -14.64
CA THR A 350 28.38 -29.22 -15.51
C THR A 350 29.25 -30.17 -14.72
N ASP A 351 29.87 -29.65 -13.67
CA ASP A 351 30.83 -30.36 -12.84
C ASP A 351 30.08 -31.34 -11.94
N LEU A 352 28.87 -30.95 -11.49
CA LEU A 352 27.96 -31.85 -10.79
C LEU A 352 27.59 -33.06 -11.66
N GLN A 353 27.13 -32.86 -12.90
CA GLN A 353 26.75 -33.98 -13.77
C GLN A 353 27.95 -34.90 -14.05
N ALA A 354 29.13 -34.32 -14.29
CA ALA A 354 30.35 -35.08 -14.50
C ALA A 354 30.75 -35.89 -13.24
N ALA A 355 30.64 -35.29 -12.06
CA ALA A 355 30.91 -35.95 -10.77
C ALA A 355 29.93 -37.10 -10.50
N VAL A 356 28.64 -36.90 -10.79
CA VAL A 356 27.62 -37.94 -10.65
C VAL A 356 27.92 -39.12 -11.58
N VAL A 357 28.21 -38.86 -12.86
CA VAL A 357 28.55 -39.94 -13.82
C VAL A 357 29.84 -40.66 -13.43
N ALA A 358 30.87 -39.93 -12.99
CA ALA A 358 32.12 -40.53 -12.53
C ALA A 358 31.91 -41.44 -11.32
N GLN A 359 31.07 -41.03 -10.37
CA GLN A 359 30.76 -41.81 -9.18
C GLN A 359 29.86 -43.02 -9.50
N LEU A 360 28.91 -42.90 -10.43
CA LEU A 360 28.12 -44.04 -10.89
C LEU A 360 29.01 -45.09 -11.56
N ARG A 361 29.99 -44.67 -12.36
CA ARG A 361 30.94 -45.57 -13.03
C ARG A 361 31.92 -46.24 -12.08
N SER A 362 32.32 -45.57 -11.00
CA SER A 362 33.19 -46.17 -10.00
C SER A 362 32.47 -47.25 -9.18
N GLU A 363 31.18 -47.07 -8.90
CA GLU A 363 30.39 -47.99 -8.08
C GLU A 363 29.75 -49.15 -8.87
N HIS A 364 29.30 -48.89 -10.10
CA HIS A 364 28.52 -49.85 -10.89
C HIS A 364 29.21 -50.28 -12.19
N GLY A 365 30.46 -49.86 -12.41
CA GLY A 365 31.31 -50.24 -13.54
C GLY A 365 31.34 -49.20 -14.67
N ALA A 366 32.34 -49.31 -15.55
CA ALA A 366 32.66 -48.30 -16.57
C ALA A 366 31.54 -47.97 -17.57
N GLN A 367 30.57 -48.88 -17.74
CA GLN A 367 29.42 -48.73 -18.64
C GLN A 367 28.22 -48.04 -17.98
N ALA A 368 28.24 -47.80 -16.65
CA ALA A 368 27.14 -47.17 -15.95
C ALA A 368 26.85 -45.76 -16.51
N SER A 369 25.57 -45.52 -16.83
CA SER A 369 25.09 -44.25 -17.36
C SER A 369 23.85 -43.77 -16.59
N LEU A 370 23.57 -42.46 -16.70
CA LEU A 370 22.33 -41.85 -16.21
C LEU A 370 21.17 -42.27 -17.12
N GLY A 371 20.01 -42.57 -16.53
CA GLY A 371 18.78 -42.71 -17.30
C GLY A 371 18.48 -41.45 -18.11
N SER A 372 17.83 -41.61 -19.28
CA SER A 372 17.53 -40.49 -20.18
C SER A 372 16.75 -39.37 -19.48
N HIS A 373 15.74 -39.74 -18.67
CA HIS A 373 14.90 -38.78 -17.96
C HIS A 373 15.69 -38.00 -16.89
N ASP A 374 16.54 -38.68 -16.12
CA ASP A 374 17.37 -38.04 -15.09
C ASP A 374 18.41 -37.09 -15.72
N ARG A 375 18.97 -37.49 -16.86
CA ARG A 375 19.89 -36.64 -17.63
C ARG A 375 19.20 -35.38 -18.15
N ASP A 376 17.99 -35.53 -18.69
CA ASP A 376 17.19 -34.42 -19.21
C ASP A 376 16.81 -33.43 -18.09
N ASN A 377 16.36 -33.92 -16.92
CA ASN A 377 16.06 -33.08 -15.76
C ASN A 377 17.28 -32.27 -15.27
N LEU A 378 18.47 -32.88 -15.19
CA LEU A 378 19.70 -32.20 -14.81
C LEU A 378 20.12 -31.12 -15.83
N ASP A 379 19.87 -31.35 -17.11
CA ASP A 379 20.23 -30.41 -18.17
C ASP A 379 19.24 -29.24 -18.27
N LEU A 380 17.94 -29.47 -18.05
CA LEU A 380 16.95 -28.38 -17.89
C LEU A 380 17.29 -27.50 -16.67
N LEU A 381 17.64 -28.12 -15.54
CA LEU A 381 18.04 -27.39 -14.34
C LEU A 381 19.33 -26.58 -14.56
N ARG A 382 20.29 -27.11 -15.32
CA ARG A 382 21.52 -26.38 -15.71
C ARG A 382 21.19 -25.12 -16.50
N LEU A 383 20.35 -25.23 -17.53
CA LEU A 383 19.97 -24.08 -18.37
C LEU A 383 19.29 -23.00 -17.52
N LEU A 384 18.37 -23.40 -16.65
CA LEU A 384 17.69 -22.50 -15.73
C LEU A 384 18.68 -21.78 -14.80
N LEU A 385 19.54 -22.52 -14.10
CA LEU A 385 20.50 -21.94 -13.16
C LEU A 385 21.53 -21.04 -13.85
N GLN A 386 21.95 -21.38 -15.08
CA GLN A 386 22.82 -20.52 -15.87
C GLN A 386 22.14 -19.19 -16.20
N GLN A 387 20.86 -19.20 -16.60
CA GLN A 387 20.10 -17.98 -16.83
C GLN A 387 19.88 -17.16 -15.55
N VAL A 388 19.64 -17.81 -14.41
CA VAL A 388 19.55 -17.14 -13.11
C VAL A 388 20.87 -16.46 -12.74
N GLN A 389 22.01 -17.14 -12.90
CA GLN A 389 23.34 -16.59 -12.62
C GLN A 389 23.67 -15.38 -13.51
N GLN A 390 23.24 -15.36 -14.77
CA GLN A 390 23.43 -14.21 -15.68
C GLN A 390 22.65 -12.96 -15.25
N GLN A 391 21.55 -13.13 -14.51
CA GLN A 391 20.71 -12.03 -14.02
C GLN A 391 21.13 -11.57 -12.62
N GLN A 392 22.06 -12.28 -11.97
CA GLN A 392 22.60 -11.95 -10.66
C GLN A 392 23.82 -11.03 -10.75
N ARG A 393 24.09 -10.33 -9.66
CA ARG A 393 25.30 -9.53 -9.47
C ARG A 393 26.51 -10.42 -9.25
N PRO A 394 27.72 -9.90 -9.50
CA PRO A 394 28.96 -10.54 -9.07
C PRO A 394 29.17 -10.40 -7.55
N ASP A 395 28.19 -10.83 -6.75
CA ASP A 395 28.28 -10.89 -5.29
C ASP A 395 28.61 -12.33 -4.84
N PRO A 396 29.69 -12.54 -4.06
CA PRO A 396 30.09 -13.88 -3.62
C PRO A 396 29.04 -14.57 -2.73
N VAL A 397 28.20 -13.83 -1.98
CA VAL A 397 27.29 -14.45 -1.00
C VAL A 397 26.09 -15.12 -1.68
N PRO A 398 25.25 -14.44 -2.49
CA PRO A 398 24.15 -15.09 -3.21
C PRO A 398 24.65 -16.17 -4.18
N ALA A 399 25.80 -15.96 -4.83
CA ALA A 399 26.41 -16.95 -5.71
C ALA A 399 26.77 -18.25 -4.95
N ALA A 400 27.34 -18.13 -3.75
CA ALA A 400 27.65 -19.30 -2.90
C ALA A 400 26.36 -20.02 -2.43
N LEU A 401 25.30 -19.29 -2.12
CA LEU A 401 24.00 -19.87 -1.77
C LEU A 401 23.39 -20.64 -2.94
N LEU A 402 23.46 -20.07 -4.15
CA LEU A 402 22.98 -20.72 -5.37
C LEU A 402 23.79 -21.99 -5.68
N ALA A 403 25.12 -21.96 -5.50
CA ALA A 403 25.97 -23.15 -5.63
C ALA A 403 25.58 -24.25 -4.64
N ARG A 404 25.30 -23.90 -3.39
CA ARG A 404 24.85 -24.85 -2.36
C ARG A 404 23.47 -25.45 -2.65
N LEU A 405 22.58 -24.71 -3.31
CA LEU A 405 21.24 -25.17 -3.69
C LEU A 405 21.24 -26.13 -4.90
N GLN A 406 22.32 -26.23 -5.67
CA GLN A 406 22.35 -27.06 -6.89
C GLN A 406 21.98 -28.53 -6.63
N VAL A 407 22.56 -29.14 -5.58
CA VAL A 407 22.31 -30.55 -5.24
C VAL A 407 20.90 -30.77 -4.69
N PRO A 408 20.42 -30.00 -3.69
CA PRO A 408 19.03 -30.10 -3.24
C PRO A 408 18.00 -29.91 -4.36
N LEU A 409 18.24 -28.95 -5.27
CA LEU A 409 17.34 -28.72 -6.42
C LEU A 409 17.35 -29.88 -7.41
N ALA A 410 18.52 -30.47 -7.70
CA ALA A 410 18.62 -31.64 -8.56
C ALA A 410 17.86 -32.83 -7.99
N ARG A 411 18.00 -33.10 -6.69
CA ARG A 411 17.27 -34.17 -5.98
C ARG A 411 15.76 -33.92 -5.99
N ALA A 412 15.33 -32.68 -5.75
CA ALA A 412 13.91 -32.30 -5.79
C ALA A 412 13.30 -32.44 -7.21
N ALA A 413 14.01 -31.97 -8.25
CA ALA A 413 13.55 -32.04 -9.64
C ALA A 413 13.47 -33.49 -10.16
N MET A 414 14.33 -34.39 -9.66
CA MET A 414 14.27 -35.82 -9.98
C MET A 414 13.15 -36.54 -9.21
N ALA A 415 12.85 -36.11 -7.99
CA ALA A 415 11.82 -36.73 -7.15
C ALA A 415 10.39 -36.31 -7.54
N ASP A 416 10.18 -35.06 -7.96
CA ASP A 416 8.86 -34.53 -8.36
C ASP A 416 8.88 -33.92 -9.78
N PRO A 417 8.26 -34.59 -10.78
CA PRO A 417 8.08 -34.02 -12.13
C PRO A 417 7.30 -32.69 -12.14
N GLY A 418 6.53 -32.41 -11.08
CA GLY A 418 5.83 -31.16 -10.85
C GLY A 418 6.75 -29.94 -10.71
N PHE A 419 8.06 -30.13 -10.47
CA PHE A 419 9.04 -29.06 -10.40
C PHE A 419 9.01 -28.15 -11.64
N PHE A 420 8.96 -28.71 -12.85
CA PHE A 420 9.00 -27.95 -14.11
C PHE A 420 7.63 -27.48 -14.61
N VAL A 421 6.53 -27.99 -14.04
CA VAL A 421 5.18 -27.79 -14.61
C VAL A 421 4.26 -27.01 -13.68
N ARG A 422 4.28 -27.27 -12.36
CA ARG A 422 3.40 -26.57 -11.41
C ARG A 422 3.79 -25.12 -11.29
N ASP A 423 2.83 -24.23 -11.10
CA ASP A 423 3.07 -22.80 -10.90
C ASP A 423 3.87 -22.47 -9.64
N GLU A 424 3.58 -23.19 -8.55
CA GLU A 424 4.13 -22.94 -7.22
C GLU A 424 4.81 -24.22 -6.72
N HIS A 425 6.10 -24.37 -6.98
CA HIS A 425 6.90 -25.46 -6.44
C HIS A 425 7.80 -24.93 -5.32
N PRO A 426 7.80 -25.50 -4.10
CA PRO A 426 8.50 -24.92 -2.96
C PRO A 426 10.02 -24.82 -3.17
N ALA A 427 10.62 -25.75 -3.90
CA ALA A 427 12.04 -25.66 -4.26
C ALA A 427 12.33 -24.50 -5.26
N ARG A 428 11.40 -24.17 -6.16
CA ARG A 428 11.53 -23.03 -7.08
C ARG A 428 11.29 -21.71 -6.36
N GLU A 429 10.38 -21.67 -5.40
CA GLU A 429 10.18 -20.51 -4.52
C GLU A 429 11.47 -20.16 -3.76
N LEU A 430 12.14 -21.17 -3.18
CA LEU A 430 13.41 -20.95 -2.49
C LEU A 430 14.50 -20.45 -3.43
N LEU A 431 14.61 -21.06 -4.63
CA LEU A 431 15.51 -20.59 -5.68
C LEU A 431 15.21 -19.13 -6.04
N ASN A 432 13.92 -18.76 -6.13
CA ASN A 432 13.53 -17.40 -6.47
C ASN A 432 13.90 -16.40 -5.38
N HIS A 433 13.75 -16.74 -4.10
CA HIS A 433 14.21 -15.90 -3.00
C HIS A 433 15.72 -15.67 -3.02
N VAL A 434 16.52 -16.71 -3.30
CA VAL A 434 17.99 -16.57 -3.44
C VAL A 434 18.36 -15.80 -4.70
N ALA A 435 17.65 -16.02 -5.81
CA ALA A 435 17.85 -15.31 -7.06
C ALA A 435 17.61 -13.81 -6.89
N GLU A 436 16.48 -13.44 -6.30
CA GLU A 436 16.07 -12.05 -6.07
C GLU A 436 16.99 -11.33 -5.09
N ALA A 437 17.47 -12.00 -4.03
CA ALA A 437 18.43 -11.42 -3.09
C ALA A 437 19.78 -11.05 -3.74
N GLY A 438 20.13 -11.69 -4.86
CA GLY A 438 21.34 -11.39 -5.64
C GLY A 438 21.07 -10.65 -6.96
N ALA A 439 19.88 -10.08 -7.15
CA ALA A 439 19.47 -9.55 -8.43
C ALA A 439 20.30 -8.34 -8.91
N SER A 440 20.57 -8.28 -10.22
CA SER A 440 21.31 -7.19 -10.88
C SER A 440 20.72 -5.80 -10.67
N TRP A 441 19.45 -5.67 -10.30
CA TRP A 441 18.78 -4.36 -10.11
C TRP A 441 18.83 -3.78 -8.69
N LEU A 442 19.36 -4.48 -7.69
CA LEU A 442 19.35 -4.05 -6.29
C LEU A 442 20.51 -3.11 -5.89
N GLY A 443 20.28 -1.86 -5.48
CA GLY A 443 21.25 -1.02 -4.73
C GLY A 443 22.16 -1.77 -3.75
N ASP A 444 23.40 -1.33 -3.53
CA ASP A 444 24.20 -1.86 -2.40
C ASP A 444 23.46 -1.58 -1.06
N ASP A 445 22.77 -0.45 -0.98
CA ASP A 445 21.89 -0.07 0.13
C ASP A 445 20.59 -0.90 0.20
N ASP A 446 20.20 -1.55 -0.90
CA ASP A 446 18.95 -2.32 -1.02
C ASP A 446 19.10 -3.72 -0.42
N VAL A 447 20.33 -4.22 -0.31
CA VAL A 447 20.62 -5.54 0.22
C VAL A 447 20.38 -5.55 1.74
N ASP A 448 19.50 -6.44 2.20
CA ASP A 448 19.28 -6.67 3.62
C ASP A 448 20.24 -7.76 4.13
N PRO A 449 21.30 -7.43 4.90
CA PRO A 449 22.24 -8.43 5.40
C PRO A 449 21.57 -9.46 6.33
N GLN A 450 20.49 -9.07 7.03
CA GLN A 450 19.74 -10.00 7.87
C GLN A 450 18.97 -11.03 7.03
N LEU A 451 18.41 -10.61 5.89
CA LEU A 451 17.77 -11.51 4.95
C LEU A 451 18.79 -12.50 4.35
N LEU A 452 19.97 -12.02 3.95
CA LEU A 452 21.04 -12.89 3.44
C LEU A 452 21.49 -13.91 4.50
N GLN A 453 21.61 -13.51 5.76
CA GLN A 453 21.95 -14.42 6.85
C GLN A 453 20.85 -15.47 7.07
N ARG A 454 19.58 -15.08 7.03
CA ARG A 454 18.44 -16.00 7.13
C ARG A 454 18.41 -16.98 5.95
N LEU A 455 18.57 -16.49 4.73
CA LEU A 455 18.70 -17.34 3.54
C LEU A 455 19.83 -18.36 3.69
N ALA A 456 21.00 -17.92 4.19
CA ALA A 456 22.13 -18.82 4.44
C ALA A 456 21.81 -19.89 5.50
N GLN A 457 21.10 -19.52 6.58
CA GLN A 457 20.68 -20.45 7.63
C GLN A 457 19.64 -21.46 7.12
N SER A 458 18.63 -21.02 6.39
CA SER A 458 17.59 -21.90 5.84
C SER A 458 18.15 -22.85 4.78
N VAL A 459 19.04 -22.37 3.89
CA VAL A 459 19.76 -23.23 2.93
C VAL A 459 20.66 -24.23 3.64
N GLN A 460 21.37 -23.81 4.71
CA GLN A 460 22.21 -24.72 5.49
C GLN A 460 21.38 -25.78 6.24
N GLY A 461 20.22 -25.40 6.79
CA GLY A 461 19.29 -26.32 7.44
C GLY A 461 18.73 -27.36 6.47
N LEU A 462 18.41 -26.94 5.25
CA LEU A 462 17.96 -27.82 4.17
C LEU A 462 19.01 -28.86 3.80
N LEU A 463 20.31 -28.51 3.81
CA LEU A 463 21.39 -29.45 3.50
C LEU A 463 21.47 -30.62 4.48
N GLY A 464 20.96 -30.46 5.72
CA GLY A 464 20.91 -31.51 6.74
C GLY A 464 19.63 -32.35 6.75
N GLN A 465 18.66 -32.05 5.87
CA GLN A 465 17.37 -32.73 5.77
C GLN A 465 17.25 -33.49 4.44
N ASP A 466 16.27 -34.39 4.33
CA ASP A 466 16.07 -35.14 3.08
C ASP A 466 15.38 -34.24 2.03
N ALA A 467 16.18 -33.75 1.08
CA ALA A 467 15.75 -32.83 0.02
C ALA A 467 14.77 -33.44 -1.02
N ARG A 468 14.27 -34.65 -0.78
CA ARG A 468 13.24 -35.31 -1.60
C ARG A 468 11.83 -34.82 -1.26
N THR A 469 11.59 -34.35 -0.04
CA THR A 469 10.25 -33.93 0.39
C THR A 469 10.02 -32.45 0.11
N PRO A 470 8.86 -32.08 -0.46
CA PRO A 470 8.51 -30.66 -0.68
C PRO A 470 8.32 -29.88 0.63
N GLU A 471 8.07 -30.58 1.74
CA GLU A 471 7.85 -30.02 3.07
C GLU A 471 9.09 -29.31 3.63
N ALA A 472 10.29 -29.86 3.44
CA ALA A 472 11.54 -29.24 3.90
C ALA A 472 11.78 -27.88 3.22
N PHE A 473 11.49 -27.79 1.92
CA PHE A 473 11.54 -26.53 1.19
C PHE A 473 10.42 -25.56 1.62
N ALA A 474 9.21 -26.06 1.86
CA ALA A 474 8.10 -25.23 2.32
C ALA A 474 8.40 -24.57 3.69
N ALA A 475 8.95 -25.34 4.64
CA ALA A 475 9.36 -24.80 5.94
C ALA A 475 10.45 -23.73 5.83
N ALA A 476 11.44 -23.94 4.95
CA ALA A 476 12.47 -22.93 4.68
C ALA A 476 11.87 -21.65 4.07
N ASN A 477 10.93 -21.79 3.14
CA ASN A 477 10.23 -20.65 2.53
C ASN A 477 9.40 -19.87 3.55
N ASP A 478 8.68 -20.54 4.46
CA ASP A 478 7.87 -19.87 5.47
C ASP A 478 8.71 -18.96 6.37
N GLU A 479 9.89 -19.41 6.80
CA GLU A 479 10.82 -18.60 7.60
C GLU A 479 11.28 -17.34 6.84
N ILE A 480 11.66 -17.51 5.58
CA ILE A 480 12.12 -16.42 4.71
C ILE A 480 10.98 -15.42 4.44
N GLN A 481 9.77 -15.93 4.14
CA GLN A 481 8.59 -15.11 3.88
C GLN A 481 8.18 -14.28 5.10
N GLN A 482 8.28 -14.83 6.31
CA GLN A 482 8.01 -14.07 7.54
C GLN A 482 8.95 -12.86 7.68
N HIS A 483 10.26 -13.05 7.43
CA HIS A 483 11.24 -11.95 7.45
C HIS A 483 10.94 -10.92 6.36
N GLN A 484 10.63 -11.36 5.14
CA GLN A 484 10.29 -10.46 4.03
C GLN A 484 9.02 -9.64 4.31
N ARG A 485 7.97 -10.23 4.89
CA ARG A 485 6.75 -9.49 5.29
C ARG A 485 7.06 -8.42 6.34
N ALA A 486 7.90 -8.73 7.33
CA ALA A 486 8.33 -7.77 8.33
C ALA A 486 9.22 -6.66 7.74
N ALA A 487 10.10 -6.99 6.80
CA ALA A 487 10.90 -6.02 6.05
C ALA A 487 10.02 -5.10 5.20
N ALA A 488 9.01 -5.66 4.52
CA ALA A 488 8.05 -4.92 3.71
C ALA A 488 7.27 -3.90 4.54
N HIS A 489 6.71 -4.32 5.68
CA HIS A 489 5.99 -3.43 6.57
C HIS A 489 6.86 -2.28 7.10
N ARG A 490 8.13 -2.55 7.46
CA ARG A 490 9.07 -1.48 7.87
C ARG A 490 9.33 -0.47 6.76
N ALA A 491 9.43 -0.96 5.53
CA ALA A 491 9.74 -0.15 4.39
C ALA A 491 8.52 0.68 3.92
N GLU A 492 7.30 0.15 4.03
CA GLU A 492 6.05 0.91 3.86
C GLU A 492 5.93 2.05 4.88
N LEU A 493 6.31 1.82 6.15
CA LEU A 493 6.33 2.87 7.17
C LEU A 493 7.37 3.95 6.85
N ALA A 494 8.55 3.57 6.35
CA ALA A 494 9.57 4.52 5.90
C ALA A 494 9.08 5.34 4.70
N GLU A 495 8.44 4.70 3.71
CA GLU A 495 7.80 5.36 2.57
C GLU A 495 6.79 6.41 3.03
N ARG A 496 5.86 6.05 3.93
CA ARG A 496 4.84 6.98 4.44
C ARG A 496 5.47 8.22 5.07
N ARG A 497 6.51 8.05 5.89
CA ARG A 497 7.24 9.16 6.52
C ARG A 497 7.87 10.09 5.48
N HIS A 498 8.45 9.53 4.41
CA HIS A 498 9.03 10.33 3.34
C HIS A 498 7.97 11.03 2.49
N VAL A 499 6.83 10.38 2.21
CA VAL A 499 5.70 10.97 1.49
C VAL A 499 5.08 12.12 2.27
N GLU A 500 4.86 11.96 3.58
CA GLU A 500 4.34 13.02 4.45
C GLU A 500 5.31 14.21 4.53
N ALA A 501 6.61 13.94 4.65
CA ALA A 501 7.62 14.99 4.61
C ALA A 501 7.64 15.72 3.26
N ALA A 502 7.52 15.00 2.14
CA ALA A 502 7.47 15.59 0.80
C ALA A 502 6.21 16.46 0.59
N ARG A 503 5.04 15.97 1.00
CA ARG A 503 3.79 16.74 0.97
C ARG A 503 3.84 17.99 1.86
N GLY A 504 4.47 17.88 3.04
CA GLY A 504 4.67 19.01 3.94
C GLY A 504 5.57 20.08 3.31
N LYS A 505 6.68 19.67 2.68
CA LYS A 505 7.56 20.58 1.93
C LYS A 505 6.84 21.26 0.77
N GLU A 506 6.08 20.51 -0.03
CA GLU A 506 5.31 21.08 -1.13
C GLU A 506 4.27 22.10 -0.63
N ARG A 507 3.53 21.75 0.43
CA ARG A 507 2.51 22.67 0.98
C ARG A 507 3.15 23.98 1.44
N LEU A 508 4.33 23.92 2.05
CA LEU A 508 5.11 25.10 2.42
C LEU A 508 5.60 25.89 1.20
N GLU A 509 6.06 25.21 0.16
CA GLU A 509 6.48 25.87 -1.08
C GLU A 509 5.33 26.59 -1.78
N LEU A 510 4.17 25.93 -1.93
CA LEU A 510 2.97 26.54 -2.49
C LEU A 510 2.50 27.73 -1.63
N ALA A 511 2.54 27.58 -0.30
CA ALA A 511 2.25 28.67 0.64
C ALA A 511 3.13 29.90 0.38
N ARG A 512 4.43 29.68 0.22
CA ARG A 512 5.41 30.72 -0.08
C ARG A 512 5.22 31.37 -1.44
N ARG A 513 4.97 30.59 -2.49
CA ARG A 513 4.70 31.11 -3.83
C ARG A 513 3.49 32.05 -3.82
N GLN A 514 2.41 31.68 -3.15
CA GLN A 514 1.21 32.51 -3.08
C GLN A 514 1.40 33.76 -2.21
N ALA A 515 2.05 33.65 -1.05
CA ALA A 515 2.35 34.80 -0.21
C ALA A 515 3.21 35.84 -0.96
N ASN A 516 4.24 35.38 -1.69
CA ASN A 516 5.06 36.25 -2.52
C ASN A 516 4.25 36.87 -3.66
N ALA A 517 3.40 36.11 -4.37
CA ALA A 517 2.57 36.66 -5.44
C ALA A 517 1.64 37.77 -4.96
N GLN A 518 1.05 37.63 -3.76
CA GLN A 518 0.20 38.66 -3.16
C GLN A 518 1.00 39.90 -2.74
N ILE A 519 2.17 39.72 -2.13
CA ILE A 519 3.09 40.82 -1.80
C ILE A 519 3.49 41.57 -3.08
N ASP A 520 3.81 40.84 -4.14
CA ASP A 520 4.26 41.41 -5.41
C ASP A 520 3.15 42.25 -6.05
N GLN A 521 1.92 41.71 -6.09
CA GLN A 521 0.74 42.46 -6.55
C GLN A 521 0.51 43.74 -5.74
N CYS A 522 0.68 43.71 -4.42
CA CYS A 522 0.57 44.90 -3.57
C CYS A 522 1.67 45.91 -3.86
N CYS A 523 2.91 45.44 -4.03
CA CYS A 523 4.06 46.29 -4.35
C CYS A 523 3.91 46.96 -5.72
N ASP A 524 3.35 46.25 -6.71
CA ASP A 524 3.13 46.78 -8.06
C ASP A 524 1.97 47.81 -8.09
N THR A 525 1.01 47.71 -7.16
CA THR A 525 -0.15 48.61 -7.10
C THR A 525 0.14 49.91 -6.35
N GLN A 526 0.87 49.83 -5.22
CA GLN A 526 1.10 50.95 -4.31
C GLN A 526 2.50 51.59 -4.48
N GLU A 527 3.44 50.91 -5.16
CA GLU A 527 4.84 51.33 -5.36
C GLU A 527 5.60 51.77 -4.08
N PRO A 528 5.60 50.97 -2.99
CA PRO A 528 6.33 51.34 -1.76
C PRO A 528 7.86 51.37 -1.99
N PRO A 529 8.64 52.06 -1.14
CA PRO A 529 10.10 52.16 -1.29
C PRO A 529 10.80 50.79 -1.40
N ARG A 530 11.87 50.68 -2.21
CA ARG A 530 12.59 49.42 -2.49
C ARG A 530 13.03 48.65 -1.24
N PHE A 531 13.38 49.37 -0.16
CA PHE A 531 13.75 48.74 1.10
C PHE A 531 12.55 48.09 1.80
N VAL A 532 11.40 48.75 1.81
CA VAL A 532 10.14 48.20 2.33
C VAL A 532 9.70 46.98 1.53
N GLN A 533 9.81 47.02 0.20
CA GLN A 533 9.56 45.84 -0.65
C GLN A 533 10.45 44.66 -0.25
N THR A 534 11.72 44.91 0.12
CA THR A 534 12.64 43.87 0.60
C THR A 534 12.18 43.29 1.93
N LEU A 535 11.74 44.13 2.88
CA LEU A 535 11.19 43.67 4.16
C LEU A 535 9.91 42.84 3.98
N LEU A 536 9.02 43.26 3.08
CA LEU A 536 7.81 42.53 2.76
C LEU A 536 8.14 41.14 2.19
N ARG A 537 9.01 41.07 1.17
CA ARG A 537 9.42 39.81 0.51
C ARG A 537 10.30 38.89 1.38
N GLN A 538 10.83 39.37 2.50
CA GLN A 538 11.71 38.61 3.38
C GLN A 538 11.03 38.25 4.70
N ALA A 539 10.64 39.23 5.49
CA ALA A 539 10.12 39.02 6.84
C ALA A 539 8.60 38.84 6.85
N TRP A 540 7.87 39.69 6.14
CA TRP A 540 6.41 39.62 6.11
C TRP A 540 5.89 38.42 5.32
N ALA A 541 6.61 38.01 4.27
CA ALA A 541 6.33 36.80 3.51
C ALA A 541 6.27 35.56 4.44
N ASP A 542 7.24 35.39 5.35
CA ASP A 542 7.26 34.25 6.27
C ASP A 542 6.04 34.26 7.21
N ALA A 543 5.57 35.44 7.66
CA ALA A 543 4.34 35.57 8.45
C ALA A 543 3.09 35.18 7.66
N LEU A 544 2.95 35.66 6.43
CA LEU A 544 1.87 35.26 5.53
C LEU A 544 1.89 33.74 5.26
N THR A 545 3.06 33.16 4.98
CA THR A 545 3.16 31.72 4.75
C THR A 545 2.70 30.90 5.95
N LEU A 546 3.09 31.30 7.17
CA LEU A 546 2.70 30.60 8.39
C LEU A 546 1.19 30.71 8.66
N THR A 547 0.60 31.89 8.46
CA THR A 547 -0.85 32.08 8.60
C THR A 547 -1.61 31.18 7.63
N ARG A 548 -1.19 31.13 6.37
CA ARG A 548 -1.79 30.25 5.36
C ARG A 548 -1.68 28.77 5.76
N LEU A 549 -0.52 28.33 6.23
CA LEU A 549 -0.31 26.94 6.65
C LEU A 549 -1.17 26.52 7.85
N ARG A 550 -1.46 27.43 8.78
CA ARG A 550 -2.22 27.15 10.00
C ARG A 550 -3.73 27.26 9.79
N HIS A 551 -4.20 28.26 9.05
CA HIS A 551 -5.62 28.62 8.98
C HIS A 551 -6.25 28.35 7.60
N GLY A 552 -5.45 28.21 6.53
CA GLY A 552 -5.95 28.00 5.17
C GLY A 552 -6.38 29.29 4.45
N ASP A 553 -6.66 29.17 3.15
CA ASP A 553 -6.89 30.29 2.23
C ASP A 553 -8.22 31.02 2.44
N ASP A 554 -9.26 30.34 2.95
CA ASP A 554 -10.58 30.91 3.19
C ASP A 554 -10.76 31.50 4.60
N SER A 555 -9.70 31.51 5.40
CA SER A 555 -9.78 31.92 6.80
C SER A 555 -9.89 33.44 6.97
N PRO A 556 -10.67 33.92 7.97
CA PRO A 556 -10.71 35.35 8.27
C PRO A 556 -9.34 35.88 8.69
N GLN A 557 -8.50 35.03 9.32
CA GLN A 557 -7.13 35.38 9.67
C GLN A 557 -6.27 35.63 8.42
N TRP A 558 -6.44 34.85 7.35
CA TRP A 558 -5.74 35.08 6.09
C TRP A 558 -6.18 36.40 5.43
N GLN A 559 -7.48 36.68 5.41
CA GLN A 559 -8.02 37.95 4.89
C GLN A 559 -7.52 39.16 5.67
N GLU A 560 -7.47 39.07 7.01
CA GLU A 560 -6.93 40.11 7.88
C GLU A 560 -5.43 40.35 7.58
N ARG A 561 -4.64 39.29 7.41
CA ARG A 561 -3.23 39.43 7.03
C ARG A 561 -3.04 40.05 5.64
N LEU A 562 -3.92 39.77 4.68
CA LEU A 562 -3.90 40.44 3.37
C LEU A 562 -4.23 41.92 3.49
N GLN A 563 -5.27 42.30 4.25
CA GLN A 563 -5.61 43.71 4.52
C GLN A 563 -4.47 44.45 5.23
N GLN A 564 -3.78 43.80 6.17
CA GLN A 564 -2.59 44.36 6.80
C GLN A 564 -1.46 44.57 5.78
N THR A 565 -1.28 43.65 4.83
CA THR A 565 -0.28 43.79 3.76
C THR A 565 -0.57 44.99 2.87
N GLU A 566 -1.83 45.18 2.48
CA GLU A 566 -2.29 46.35 1.72
C GLU A 566 -2.13 47.66 2.50
N ARG A 567 -2.48 47.65 3.79
CA ARG A 567 -2.34 48.81 4.69
C ARG A 567 -0.87 49.21 4.89
N ILE A 568 0.01 48.22 5.07
CA ILE A 568 1.47 48.44 5.13
C ILE A 568 1.96 49.08 3.83
N ALA A 569 1.56 48.55 2.67
CA ALA A 569 1.96 49.08 1.38
C ALA A 569 1.44 50.52 1.16
N ALA A 570 0.20 50.81 1.54
CA ALA A 570 -0.38 52.14 1.43
C ALA A 570 0.31 53.18 2.32
N ILE A 571 0.48 52.87 3.62
CA ILE A 571 1.13 53.78 4.59
C ILE A 571 2.57 54.07 4.16
N THR A 572 3.31 53.05 3.74
CA THR A 572 4.72 53.22 3.36
C THR A 572 4.92 53.90 2.00
N ALA A 573 3.89 53.92 1.14
CA ALA A 573 3.89 54.64 -0.13
C ALA A 573 3.61 56.15 0.02
N GLU A 574 3.01 56.59 1.14
CA GLU A 574 2.81 58.01 1.43
C GLU A 574 4.17 58.73 1.62
N ALA A 575 4.27 59.96 1.09
CA ALA A 575 5.46 60.78 1.24
C ALA A 575 5.69 61.15 2.72
N ALA A 576 6.91 60.95 3.22
CA ALA A 576 7.28 61.31 4.58
C ALA A 576 7.05 62.82 4.82
N SER A 577 6.03 63.16 5.59
CA SER A 577 5.78 64.51 6.09
C SER A 577 6.22 64.61 7.55
N GLU A 578 6.69 65.77 8.00
CA GLU A 578 7.17 65.99 9.37
C GLU A 578 6.12 65.72 10.47
N SER A 579 4.85 65.46 10.12
CA SER A 579 3.77 65.13 11.06
C SER A 579 3.17 63.72 10.89
N SER A 580 3.76 62.87 10.06
CA SER A 580 3.25 61.52 9.83
C SER A 580 3.63 60.60 11.00
N ALA A 581 2.72 60.43 11.95
CA ALA A 581 2.92 59.57 13.11
C ALA A 581 2.90 58.08 12.72
N THR A 582 3.80 57.29 13.31
CA THR A 582 3.83 55.83 13.18
C THR A 582 2.51 55.23 13.65
N ASP A 583 1.92 54.34 12.85
CA ASP A 583 0.73 53.59 13.23
C ASP A 583 1.09 52.53 14.29
N ALA A 584 0.93 52.88 15.57
CA ALA A 584 1.31 52.03 16.69
C ALA A 584 0.47 50.73 16.77
N ALA A 585 -0.78 50.75 16.29
CA ALA A 585 -1.63 49.56 16.27
C ALA A 585 -1.12 48.56 15.22
N LEU A 586 -0.85 49.04 14.00
CA LEU A 586 -0.29 48.21 12.94
C LEU A 586 1.10 47.69 13.31
N ALA A 587 1.94 48.50 13.96
CA ALA A 587 3.26 48.08 14.44
C ALA A 587 3.15 46.88 15.41
N ALA A 588 2.24 46.96 16.39
CA ALA A 588 2.05 45.89 17.36
C ALA A 588 1.51 44.60 16.70
N GLU A 589 0.61 44.72 15.73
CA GLU A 589 0.07 43.59 14.97
C GLU A 589 1.13 42.89 14.11
N VAL A 590 2.02 43.67 13.47
CA VAL A 590 3.13 43.16 12.66
C VAL A 590 4.21 42.52 13.54
N GLU A 591 4.57 43.15 14.65
CA GLU A 591 5.54 42.61 15.61
C GLU A 591 5.06 41.26 16.18
N SER A 592 3.78 41.18 16.59
CA SER A 592 3.15 39.93 17.05
C SER A 592 3.21 38.83 15.99
N ALA A 593 2.98 39.17 14.73
CA ALA A 593 3.06 38.22 13.61
C ALA A 593 4.47 37.64 13.44
N LEU A 594 5.48 38.50 13.44
CA LEU A 594 6.87 38.11 13.26
C LEU A 594 7.37 37.28 14.45
N LEU A 595 6.96 37.62 15.68
CA LEU A 595 7.24 36.81 16.86
C LEU A 595 6.65 35.39 16.74
N GLN A 596 5.45 35.22 16.19
CA GLN A 596 4.84 33.89 15.97
C GLN A 596 5.59 33.03 14.94
N VAL A 597 6.31 33.65 14.01
CA VAL A 597 7.21 33.00 13.04
C VAL A 597 8.57 32.64 13.68
N GLY A 598 8.86 33.21 14.85
CA GLY A 598 10.10 32.99 15.60
C GLY A 598 11.20 34.02 15.30
N TYR A 599 10.84 35.25 14.92
CA TYR A 599 11.77 36.37 14.90
C TYR A 599 12.15 36.78 16.34
N HIS A 600 13.37 37.29 16.53
CA HIS A 600 13.76 37.87 17.81
C HIS A 600 13.00 39.18 18.06
N ALA A 601 12.65 39.47 19.31
CA ALA A 601 11.84 40.64 19.67
C ALA A 601 12.42 41.96 19.15
N GLU A 602 13.75 42.15 19.23
CA GLU A 602 14.40 43.36 18.72
C GLU A 602 14.29 43.50 17.19
N GLU A 603 14.40 42.39 16.45
CA GLU A 603 14.29 42.37 14.99
C GLU A 603 12.84 42.56 14.54
N ALA A 604 11.90 41.88 15.20
CA ALA A 604 10.47 42.01 14.94
C ALA A 604 10.01 43.45 15.16
N ALA A 605 10.43 44.09 16.27
CA ALA A 605 10.11 45.48 16.57
C ALA A 605 10.72 46.45 15.54
N ALA A 606 11.97 46.23 15.13
CA ALA A 606 12.64 47.08 14.13
C ALA A 606 11.99 46.96 12.73
N VAL A 607 11.59 45.75 12.33
CA VAL A 607 10.84 45.52 11.08
C VAL A 607 9.45 46.15 11.18
N ALA A 608 8.74 45.94 12.28
CA ALA A 608 7.39 46.46 12.49
C ALA A 608 7.33 47.99 12.42
N ARG A 609 8.26 48.69 13.09
CA ARG A 609 8.36 50.16 13.03
C ARG A 609 8.50 50.66 11.59
N ARG A 610 9.38 50.04 10.79
CA ARG A 610 9.60 50.45 9.40
C ARG A 610 8.44 50.12 8.47
N LEU A 611 7.65 49.09 8.77
CA LEU A 611 6.47 48.72 8.00
C LEU A 611 5.23 49.55 8.38
N SER A 612 5.25 50.26 9.51
CA SER A 612 4.14 51.11 9.96
C SER A 612 4.40 52.62 9.92
N THR A 613 5.61 53.03 9.53
CA THR A 613 6.00 54.44 9.36
C THR A 613 5.92 54.85 7.88
N PRO A 614 5.27 55.99 7.55
CA PRO A 614 5.27 56.53 6.19
C PRO A 614 6.68 56.75 5.63
N GLY A 615 6.90 56.35 4.37
CA GLY A 615 8.23 56.35 3.74
C GLY A 615 9.22 55.26 4.25
N GLY A 616 8.87 54.50 5.29
CA GLY A 616 9.68 53.39 5.80
C GLY A 616 11.02 53.80 6.42
N GLU A 617 11.09 55.01 6.98
CA GLU A 617 12.27 55.53 7.67
C GLU A 617 12.25 55.19 9.16
N ASP A 618 13.43 54.86 9.70
CA ASP A 618 13.64 54.60 11.13
C ASP A 618 15.02 55.16 11.48
N GLU A 619 15.07 56.12 12.42
CA GLU A 619 16.31 56.75 12.89
C GLU A 619 17.14 55.81 13.77
N SER A 620 16.51 54.78 14.36
CA SER A 620 17.12 53.93 15.39
C SER A 620 17.93 52.76 14.85
N THR A 621 17.66 52.30 13.63
CA THR A 621 18.34 51.15 13.02
C THR A 621 18.90 51.51 11.65
N SER A 622 20.06 50.98 11.28
CA SER A 622 20.60 51.19 9.94
C SER A 622 20.01 50.18 8.94
N ARG A 623 19.69 50.64 7.71
CA ARG A 623 19.15 49.77 6.63
C ARG A 623 20.07 48.58 6.33
N THR A 624 21.39 48.81 6.39
CA THR A 624 22.43 47.82 6.10
C THR A 624 22.49 46.71 7.16
N GLU A 625 22.44 47.07 8.44
CA GLU A 625 22.50 46.11 9.55
C GLU A 625 21.28 45.17 9.55
N LEU A 626 20.08 45.72 9.35
CA LEU A 626 18.85 44.94 9.35
C LEU A 626 18.78 44.00 8.12
N SER A 627 19.29 44.45 6.96
CA SER A 627 19.40 43.58 5.79
C SER A 627 20.40 42.42 5.98
N ALA A 628 21.47 42.63 6.75
CA ALA A 628 22.46 41.60 7.05
C ALA A 628 21.89 40.56 8.02
N ARG A 629 21.15 40.98 9.04
CA ARG A 629 20.46 40.09 9.99
C ARG A 629 19.40 39.23 9.30
N LEU A 630 18.60 39.82 8.40
CA LEU A 630 17.61 39.08 7.61
C LEU A 630 18.25 38.07 6.64
N LYS A 631 19.40 38.39 6.05
CA LYS A 631 20.14 37.46 5.18
C LYS A 631 20.85 36.34 5.93
N ALA A 632 21.26 36.57 7.18
CA ALA A 632 21.93 35.56 8.00
C ALA A 632 20.97 34.44 8.49
N ARG A 633 19.66 34.69 8.44
CA ARG A 633 18.64 33.73 8.88
C ARG A 633 18.22 32.81 7.74
N ALA A 634 18.21 31.51 8.01
CA ALA A 634 17.55 30.53 7.14
C ALA A 634 16.03 30.76 7.21
N ARG A 635 15.40 31.07 6.08
CA ARG A 635 13.95 31.36 6.06
C ARG A 635 13.12 30.12 6.38
N LEU A 636 11.85 30.35 6.69
CA LEU A 636 10.88 29.28 6.90
C LEU A 636 10.84 28.35 5.66
N GLY A 637 11.33 27.11 5.82
CA GLY A 637 11.39 26.12 4.73
C GLY A 637 12.62 26.18 3.82
N GLU A 638 13.58 27.06 4.09
CA GLU A 638 14.83 27.16 3.34
C GLU A 638 15.81 26.08 3.80
N HIS A 639 15.51 24.82 3.48
CA HIS A 639 16.51 23.75 3.57
C HIS A 639 17.25 23.69 2.24
N THR A 640 18.58 23.72 2.35
CA THR A 640 19.66 23.80 1.35
C THR A 640 19.67 22.65 0.33
N GLY A 641 18.59 22.53 -0.44
CA GLY A 641 18.46 21.60 -1.56
C GLY A 641 17.46 22.06 -2.62
N ALA A 642 16.90 23.26 -2.50
CA ALA A 642 16.09 23.87 -3.55
C ALA A 642 17.00 24.21 -4.74
N GLN A 643 17.22 23.24 -5.63
CA GLN A 643 17.35 23.57 -7.03
C GLN A 643 16.12 24.42 -7.36
N ALA A 644 16.36 25.67 -7.77
CA ALA A 644 15.31 26.56 -8.23
C ALA A 644 14.37 25.77 -9.17
N PRO A 645 13.05 26.00 -9.12
CA PRO A 645 12.18 25.43 -10.13
C PRO A 645 12.81 25.75 -11.48
N ALA A 646 13.06 24.72 -12.28
CA ALA A 646 13.60 24.86 -13.63
C ALA A 646 12.56 25.61 -14.49
N SER A 647 12.47 26.91 -14.26
CA SER A 647 12.10 27.90 -15.25
C SER A 647 13.07 27.67 -16.41
N ASP A 648 12.52 27.28 -17.56
CA ASP A 648 13.20 26.99 -18.83
C ASP A 648 13.67 25.54 -19.05
N ALA A 649 12.81 24.56 -18.78
CA ALA A 649 12.93 23.27 -19.48
C ALA A 649 12.55 23.46 -20.96
N ALA A 650 13.47 23.12 -21.87
CA ALA A 650 13.20 23.09 -23.31
C ALA A 650 11.86 22.36 -23.62
N PRO A 651 11.10 22.81 -24.64
CA PRO A 651 9.81 22.21 -24.96
C PRO A 651 9.95 20.69 -25.19
N ARG A 652 9.01 19.93 -24.63
CA ARG A 652 9.01 18.46 -24.72
C ARG A 652 8.83 18.02 -26.17
N SER A 653 9.58 17.01 -26.59
CA SER A 653 9.29 16.29 -27.83
C SER A 653 8.00 15.46 -27.71
N GLU A 654 7.42 15.01 -28.83
CA GLU A 654 6.21 14.18 -28.81
C GLU A 654 6.39 12.88 -28.00
N ALA A 655 7.57 12.27 -28.04
CA ALA A 655 7.89 11.07 -27.28
C ALA A 655 8.02 11.34 -25.77
N GLU A 656 8.55 12.50 -25.39
CA GLU A 656 8.64 12.94 -23.99
C GLU A 656 7.26 13.30 -23.43
N GLU A 657 6.41 13.93 -24.23
CA GLU A 657 5.03 14.27 -23.84
C GLU A 657 4.17 13.01 -23.66
N ALA A 658 4.30 12.02 -24.56
CA ALA A 658 3.63 10.73 -24.38
C ALA A 658 4.09 10.02 -23.09
N SER A 659 5.40 10.05 -22.80
CA SER A 659 5.96 9.48 -21.57
C SER A 659 5.50 10.22 -20.32
N TYR A 660 5.38 11.55 -20.39
CA TYR A 660 4.84 12.39 -19.31
C TYR A 660 3.37 12.07 -19.02
N GLN A 661 2.54 11.96 -20.06
CA GLN A 661 1.13 11.57 -19.91
C GLN A 661 0.98 10.17 -19.33
N GLN A 662 1.87 9.25 -19.74
CA GLN A 662 1.92 7.92 -19.14
C GLN A 662 2.26 7.97 -17.65
N LEU A 663 3.26 8.76 -17.23
CA LEU A 663 3.62 8.93 -15.81
C LEU A 663 2.46 9.48 -14.97
N CYS A 664 1.76 10.49 -15.48
CA CYS A 664 0.61 11.09 -14.81
C CYS A 664 -0.59 10.12 -14.69
N ALA A 665 -0.66 9.09 -15.52
CA ALA A 665 -1.70 8.06 -15.47
C ALA A 665 -1.35 6.87 -14.55
N LEU A 666 -0.10 6.76 -14.09
CA LEU A 666 0.34 5.63 -13.28
C LEU A 666 -0.06 5.77 -11.80
N PRO A 667 -0.42 4.65 -11.14
CA PRO A 667 -0.71 4.64 -9.71
C PRO A 667 0.58 4.84 -8.89
N PHE A 668 0.43 5.46 -7.71
CA PHE A 668 1.51 5.50 -6.73
C PHE A 668 1.92 4.08 -6.31
N GLY A 669 3.21 3.92 -6.06
CA GLY A 669 3.84 2.64 -5.74
C GLY A 669 4.32 1.85 -6.95
N SER A 670 4.22 2.40 -8.16
CA SER A 670 4.72 1.75 -9.38
C SER A 670 6.25 1.60 -9.36
N TRP A 671 6.76 0.43 -9.72
CA TRP A 671 8.21 0.15 -9.80
C TRP A 671 8.80 0.49 -11.17
N PHE A 672 9.99 1.06 -11.17
CA PHE A 672 10.78 1.40 -12.35
C PHE A 672 12.19 0.83 -12.25
N ASP A 673 12.72 0.32 -13.35
CA ASP A 673 14.14 0.04 -13.51
C ASP A 673 14.79 1.27 -14.18
N ILE A 674 15.56 2.04 -13.41
CA ILE A 674 16.17 3.31 -13.81
C ILE A 674 17.69 3.15 -13.89
N ASP A 675 18.29 3.60 -14.98
CA ASP A 675 19.75 3.62 -15.17
C ASP A 675 20.41 4.66 -14.24
N ASP A 676 21.39 4.21 -13.45
CA ASP A 676 22.17 5.02 -12.51
C ASP A 676 23.23 5.92 -13.20
N GLY A 677 23.30 5.87 -14.53
CA GLY A 677 24.26 6.63 -15.34
C GLY A 677 25.56 5.88 -15.65
N GLU A 678 25.84 4.80 -14.91
CA GLU A 678 26.93 3.85 -15.18
C GLU A 678 26.48 2.66 -16.07
N GLY A 679 25.22 2.65 -16.54
CA GLY A 679 24.64 1.60 -17.36
C GLY A 679 24.02 0.45 -16.55
N ALA A 680 24.04 0.53 -15.22
CA ALA A 680 23.37 -0.41 -14.33
C ALA A 680 21.94 0.05 -14.04
N LEU A 681 20.96 -0.83 -14.25
CA LEU A 681 19.57 -0.58 -13.89
C LEU A 681 19.38 -0.75 -12.39
N ARG A 682 18.71 0.20 -11.74
CA ARG A 682 18.32 0.18 -10.33
C ARG A 682 16.81 0.17 -10.22
N ARG A 683 16.28 -0.73 -9.40
CA ARG A 683 14.83 -0.82 -9.16
C ARG A 683 14.40 0.20 -8.12
N GLN A 684 13.59 1.16 -8.52
CA GLN A 684 13.12 2.25 -7.69
C GLN A 684 11.58 2.31 -7.72
N ARG A 685 10.97 2.69 -6.60
CA ARG A 685 9.52 2.81 -6.46
C ARG A 685 9.11 4.27 -6.51
N LEU A 686 8.13 4.57 -7.36
CA LEU A 686 7.46 5.86 -7.45
C LEU A 686 6.47 6.03 -6.30
N SER A 687 6.94 6.52 -5.15
CA SER A 687 6.11 6.65 -3.95
C SER A 687 5.12 7.80 -4.03
N TRP A 688 5.52 8.92 -4.66
CA TRP A 688 4.68 10.10 -4.77
C TRP A 688 5.17 11.02 -5.89
N TYR A 689 4.25 11.77 -6.49
CA TYR A 689 4.56 12.87 -7.39
C TYR A 689 3.53 13.99 -7.24
N SER A 690 3.91 15.19 -7.66
CA SER A 690 3.01 16.34 -7.72
C SER A 690 2.87 16.89 -9.12
N LEU A 691 1.63 17.16 -9.51
CA LEU A 691 1.29 17.86 -10.75
C LEU A 691 1.46 19.38 -10.66
N LEU A 692 1.56 19.93 -9.45
CA LEU A 692 1.68 21.38 -9.21
C LEU A 692 3.14 21.84 -9.23
N THR A 693 4.00 21.11 -8.52
CA THR A 693 5.43 21.41 -8.41
C THR A 693 6.28 20.59 -9.38
N GLY A 694 5.72 19.49 -9.91
CA GLY A 694 6.45 18.56 -10.76
C GLY A 694 7.41 17.65 -9.99
N HIS A 695 7.46 17.71 -8.66
CA HIS A 695 8.36 16.88 -7.86
C HIS A 695 7.96 15.42 -7.84
N VAL A 696 8.97 14.55 -7.80
CA VAL A 696 8.84 13.09 -7.75
C VAL A 696 9.71 12.57 -6.61
N LEU A 697 9.11 11.70 -5.80
CA LEU A 697 9.78 10.98 -4.72
C LEU A 697 9.99 9.52 -5.14
N LEU A 698 11.25 9.13 -5.24
CA LEU A 698 11.68 7.76 -5.49
C LEU A 698 12.29 7.17 -4.23
N VAL A 699 11.87 5.95 -3.90
CA VAL A 699 12.43 5.16 -2.79
C VAL A 699 12.99 3.84 -3.30
N ASN A 700 13.92 3.29 -2.55
CA ASN A 700 14.49 1.98 -2.83
C ASN A 700 13.63 0.82 -2.29
N ALA A 701 14.10 -0.42 -2.48
CA ALA A 701 13.45 -1.64 -1.98
C ALA A 701 13.23 -1.66 -0.45
N ARG A 702 13.96 -0.84 0.30
CA ARG A 702 13.89 -0.72 1.76
C ARG A 702 13.10 0.52 2.22
N GLY A 703 12.51 1.27 1.30
CA GLY A 703 11.72 2.47 1.60
C GLY A 703 12.58 3.69 1.96
N GLN A 704 13.89 3.64 1.71
CA GLN A 704 14.79 4.78 1.88
C GLN A 704 14.72 5.67 0.65
N LYS A 705 14.76 6.99 0.87
CA LYS A 705 14.79 7.98 -0.21
C LYS A 705 16.13 7.92 -0.96
N ILE A 706 16.08 7.70 -2.28
CA ILE A 706 17.24 7.73 -3.17
C ILE A 706 17.55 9.17 -3.62
N GLY A 707 16.51 9.91 -4.01
CA GLY A 707 16.64 11.26 -4.53
C GLY A 707 15.29 11.95 -4.76
N GLU A 708 15.31 13.27 -4.90
CA GLU A 708 14.18 14.06 -5.42
C GLU A 708 14.46 14.34 -6.90
N THR A 709 13.51 14.02 -7.78
CA THR A 709 13.59 14.26 -9.24
C THR A 709 12.33 14.98 -9.70
N THR A 710 12.27 15.43 -10.95
CA THR A 710 11.05 16.02 -11.53
C THR A 710 10.35 15.03 -12.47
N LEU A 711 9.04 15.18 -12.63
CA LEU A 711 8.23 14.43 -13.60
C LEU A 711 8.80 14.58 -15.01
N ASP A 712 9.28 15.78 -15.34
CA ASP A 712 9.97 16.07 -16.59
C ASP A 712 11.25 15.27 -16.79
N ALA A 713 12.12 15.25 -15.78
CA ALA A 713 13.36 14.49 -15.87
C ALA A 713 13.10 12.99 -16.01
N LEU A 714 12.12 12.46 -15.27
CA LEU A 714 11.72 11.05 -15.37
C LEU A 714 11.09 10.72 -16.74
N ALA A 715 10.23 11.61 -17.27
CA ALA A 715 9.63 11.44 -18.60
C ALA A 715 10.68 11.41 -19.71
N ARG A 716 11.71 12.27 -19.61
CA ARG A 716 12.84 12.28 -20.54
C ARG A 716 13.69 11.01 -20.44
N GLN A 717 13.91 10.50 -19.23
CA GLN A 717 14.60 9.22 -19.04
C GLN A 717 13.80 8.06 -19.62
N MET A 718 12.46 8.07 -19.51
CA MET A 718 11.59 7.08 -20.14
C MET A 718 11.66 7.15 -21.68
N ALA A 719 11.56 8.33 -22.26
CA ALA A 719 11.67 8.53 -23.71
C ALA A 719 13.04 8.10 -24.25
N ALA A 720 14.11 8.29 -23.48
CA ALA A 720 15.46 7.83 -23.81
C ALA A 720 15.70 6.33 -23.55
N GLY A 721 14.71 5.59 -23.03
CA GLY A 721 14.84 4.17 -22.69
C GLY A 721 15.70 3.88 -21.46
N ARG A 722 16.10 4.91 -20.70
CA ARG A 722 16.89 4.82 -19.46
C ARG A 722 16.06 4.56 -18.21
N ALA A 723 14.74 4.72 -18.30
CA ALA A 723 13.80 4.33 -17.26
C ALA A 723 12.70 3.45 -17.86
N GLN A 724 12.49 2.27 -17.27
CA GLN A 724 11.48 1.31 -17.74
C GLN A 724 10.51 0.94 -16.63
N LEU A 725 9.21 1.02 -16.92
CA LEU A 725 8.17 0.55 -16.00
C LEU A 725 8.27 -0.96 -15.83
N VAL A 726 8.28 -1.42 -14.58
CA VAL A 726 8.23 -2.85 -14.26
C VAL A 726 6.78 -3.29 -14.19
N THR A 727 6.45 -4.31 -14.98
CA THR A 727 5.08 -4.81 -15.13
C THR A 727 4.95 -6.21 -14.53
N GLU A 728 3.76 -6.57 -14.07
CA GLU A 728 3.51 -7.88 -13.45
C GLU A 728 3.76 -9.03 -14.43
N ASP A 729 3.54 -8.81 -15.73
CA ASP A 729 3.80 -9.77 -16.81
C ASP A 729 5.28 -10.13 -16.96
N ARG A 730 6.21 -9.28 -16.48
CA ARG A 730 7.64 -9.60 -16.52
C ARG A 730 8.02 -10.72 -15.55
N GLY A 731 7.10 -11.23 -14.71
CA GLY A 731 7.30 -12.42 -13.89
C GLY A 731 8.43 -12.29 -12.87
N ARG A 732 8.65 -13.34 -12.08
CA ARG A 732 9.75 -13.40 -11.10
C ARG A 732 11.09 -13.59 -11.81
N LEU A 733 12.21 -13.43 -11.10
CA LEU A 733 13.54 -13.59 -11.70
C LEU A 733 13.68 -14.99 -12.34
N VAL A 734 13.29 -16.03 -11.61
CA VAL A 734 13.35 -17.41 -12.08
C VAL A 734 12.43 -17.65 -13.28
N ASP A 735 11.26 -17.03 -13.32
CA ASP A 735 10.32 -17.14 -14.45
C ASP A 735 10.92 -16.55 -15.73
N ARG A 736 11.56 -15.37 -15.62
CA ARG A 736 12.29 -14.75 -16.75
C ARG A 736 13.46 -15.61 -17.21
N ALA A 737 14.24 -16.13 -16.27
CA ALA A 737 15.34 -17.03 -16.56
C ALA A 737 14.86 -18.30 -17.28
N TRP A 738 13.67 -18.80 -16.93
CA TRP A 738 13.06 -19.94 -17.60
C TRP A 738 12.56 -19.62 -19.00
N GLN A 739 11.91 -18.47 -19.21
CA GLN A 739 11.54 -18.02 -20.56
C GLN A 739 12.77 -17.88 -21.47
N ALA A 740 13.86 -17.32 -20.94
CA ALA A 740 15.13 -17.22 -21.66
C ALA A 740 15.71 -18.63 -21.98
N SER A 741 15.59 -19.57 -21.04
CA SER A 741 16.00 -20.97 -21.27
C SER A 741 15.16 -21.65 -22.34
N LEU A 742 13.84 -21.50 -22.31
CA LEU A 742 12.90 -22.07 -23.28
C LEU A 742 13.10 -21.48 -24.68
N SER A 743 13.27 -20.16 -24.77
CA SER A 743 13.55 -19.50 -26.05
C SER A 743 14.89 -19.95 -26.63
N ALA A 744 15.93 -20.08 -25.81
CA ALA A 744 17.21 -20.64 -26.24
C ALA A 744 17.05 -22.09 -26.75
N LEU A 745 16.34 -22.95 -26.03
CA LEU A 745 16.05 -24.32 -26.47
C LEU A 745 15.28 -24.37 -27.79
N ARG A 746 14.29 -23.49 -27.99
CA ARG A 746 13.57 -23.39 -29.28
C ARG A 746 14.47 -22.96 -30.42
N THR A 747 15.32 -21.96 -30.22
CA THR A 747 16.23 -21.51 -31.28
C THR A 747 17.21 -22.61 -31.70
N LEU A 748 17.59 -23.49 -30.76
CA LEU A 748 18.45 -24.64 -31.01
C LEU A 748 17.70 -25.79 -31.69
N ALA A 749 16.47 -26.11 -31.26
CA ALA A 749 15.63 -27.15 -31.85
C ALA A 749 15.06 -26.77 -33.23
N GLY A 750 14.78 -25.49 -33.47
CA GLY A 750 14.23 -24.96 -34.71
C GLY A 750 15.24 -24.76 -35.85
N ARG A 751 16.56 -24.83 -35.57
CA ARG A 751 17.61 -24.88 -36.60
C ARG A 751 17.66 -26.28 -37.25
N ARG A 752 16.63 -26.63 -38.04
CA ARG A 752 16.80 -27.62 -39.13
C ARG A 752 17.36 -26.89 -40.35
N PRO A 753 18.49 -27.32 -40.95
CA PRO A 753 18.70 -27.01 -42.36
C PRO A 753 17.61 -27.73 -43.14
N GLN A 754 16.73 -26.99 -43.81
CA GLN A 754 16.02 -27.55 -44.95
C GLN A 754 17.09 -27.89 -45.99
N GLU A 755 17.45 -29.17 -46.09
CA GLU A 755 18.13 -29.66 -47.29
C GLU A 755 17.22 -29.34 -48.49
N PRO A 756 17.70 -28.60 -49.51
CA PRO A 756 16.96 -28.46 -50.73
C PRO A 756 16.96 -29.81 -51.43
N ASN A 757 15.82 -30.50 -51.42
CA ASN A 757 15.65 -31.71 -52.23
C ASN A 757 15.74 -31.31 -53.71
N ALA A 758 16.67 -31.95 -54.42
CA ALA A 758 16.90 -31.85 -55.85
C ALA A 758 15.73 -32.38 -56.68
#